data_AF-A0AAW6U472-F1
#
_entry.id   AF-A0AAW6U472-F1
#
_cell.length_a   1.000
_cell.length_b   1.000
_cell.length_c   1.000
_cell.angle_alpha   90.00
_cell.angle_beta   90.00
_cell.angle_gamma   90.00
#
_symmetry.space_group_name_H-M   'P 1'
#
loop_
_entity.id
_entity.type
_entity.pdbx_description
1 polymer ?
#
loop_
_entity_poly.entity_id
_entity_poly.type
_entity_poly.pdbx_seq_one_letter_code
_entity_poly.pdbx_strand_id
1 'polypeptide(L)'
;MKPIARVPYGVLYVLIAIFATGAARADWTYTYTDDFETNKAETDSCLHSVFRTEDVTPLPGPYLYYLSGNQGRGLGFVDDQDRPAELGYCFPIDPTQSQRVVKGTLEIDVSFPSNATMSQWEPGFLSYRISSNGMTWSDPVSLGSGRHSLPVSSPEGTCYITFSGARAVIDNLRVSLHSPAATIRVPASFATIQAAIDAAGHGDVIEVSPGTYSGPGNRDIDFRGKAITVRSTNGAAGTIIDCGPTSAATRDGHRGFYFHSGEGYDSVLSGFTIRTGRIFGTQVPSSASNWTRSASHPIGGGIYCEFSSPTIADCVIVDCGAEIGGGIGIVGGAPTLSNCTIRDCVAGGFGTTATGGRGGGIGLLGQSDATIVNCTIEGNAAYYDSLGGGLYCWESVATVAGTRISGNVAPGSLIGGGAYCGGSGADVTFRNCVFSTNAASAGAGLFAEWKSSFGPSSRRTRVTVVNCTIAGNQLSGASGSSAGGIQSSGVDILVRSSIVWGNSGAALTMVDPVLRDPVAYSNVQGGYSGEGNTNQDPLFANEWGEDYRLQSQYGRYNPTSRAWVSDGRQSPCIDAGDPSESVGDEPLPNGGRINMGAYGGTRQASKSPEYAVYHVDGATGRDWNNGLSRTYAFRTIQAAVNAARNGDTVLVWPGVYTLSPAEEVTFNRKAITVQSAADAAVIVATKGYAFSFWGAESSRSVVANFVITGSGQGAIFCDQGASPTLRNLTIVRNDHGIAAYGGADPDIVNCILWENSTGDLFGCKARYSCVQQGTGDKNAGNISVDPLFADLDNGDFHLKSRYGRYVAEWDEWVTDSVLSPCIDAGDPDHSPRAERTPNGNRINMGAYGGTPYASLSGWPPF
;
A
#
# COMPACT_ATOMS: atom_id res chain seq x y z
N MET A 1 -42.43 -20.41 -1.93
CA MET A 1 -41.88 -21.33 -0.90
C MET A 1 -40.36 -21.23 -0.93
N LYS A 2 -39.69 -21.38 0.22
CA LYS A 2 -38.22 -21.48 0.46
C LYS A 2 -37.25 -20.50 -0.28
N PRO A 3 -36.49 -19.65 0.44
CA PRO A 3 -35.34 -18.89 -0.07
C PRO A 3 -34.01 -19.64 0.16
N ILE A 4 -32.88 -18.89 0.32
CA ILE A 4 -31.46 -19.31 0.56
C ILE A 4 -30.65 -19.32 -0.76
N ALA A 5 -29.42 -18.79 -0.86
CA ALA A 5 -28.48 -18.28 0.15
C ALA A 5 -27.95 -16.84 -0.12
N ARG A 6 -27.48 -16.18 0.94
CA ARG A 6 -26.37 -15.20 0.89
C ARG A 6 -25.08 -15.93 1.27
N VAL A 7 -23.92 -15.49 0.76
CA VAL A 7 -22.61 -15.76 1.35
C VAL A 7 -21.81 -14.45 1.35
N PRO A 8 -21.34 -13.96 2.51
CA PRO A 8 -20.45 -12.80 2.60
C PRO A 8 -19.00 -13.22 2.82
N TYR A 9 -18.05 -12.53 2.16
CA TYR A 9 -16.65 -12.51 2.59
C TYR A 9 -16.08 -11.11 2.40
N GLY A 10 -15.70 -10.47 3.51
CA GLY A 10 -14.75 -9.37 3.49
C GLY A 10 -13.34 -9.93 3.67
N VAL A 11 -12.36 -9.36 2.97
CA VAL A 11 -10.94 -9.71 3.13
C VAL A 11 -10.16 -8.43 3.40
N LEU A 12 -9.57 -8.34 4.59
CA LEU A 12 -8.71 -7.23 5.00
C LEU A 12 -7.31 -7.42 4.38
N TYR A 13 -7.05 -6.78 3.24
CA TYR A 13 -5.72 -6.81 2.61
C TYR A 13 -4.75 -5.87 3.32
N VAL A 14 -4.02 -6.40 4.31
CA VAL A 14 -2.84 -5.74 4.87
C VAL A 14 -1.69 -5.86 3.86
N LEU A 15 -1.52 -4.84 3.03
CA LEU A 15 -0.53 -4.85 1.94
C LEU A 15 0.90 -4.60 2.45
N ILE A 16 1.54 -5.62 3.01
CA ILE A 16 2.98 -5.59 3.28
C ILE A 16 3.72 -5.79 1.95
N ALA A 17 4.10 -4.68 1.33
CA ALA A 17 4.87 -4.67 0.08
C ALA A 17 6.33 -5.11 0.32
N ILE A 18 6.54 -6.41 0.53
CA ILE A 18 7.86 -7.02 0.37
C ILE A 18 8.21 -6.95 -1.12
N PHE A 19 9.35 -6.33 -1.46
CA PHE A 19 9.88 -6.32 -2.82
C PHE A 19 10.31 -7.73 -3.24
N ALA A 20 9.35 -8.54 -3.69
CA ALA A 20 9.62 -9.71 -4.49
C ALA A 20 10.22 -9.23 -5.82
N THR A 21 11.46 -9.63 -6.10
CA THR A 21 12.04 -9.53 -7.44
C THR A 21 11.35 -10.57 -8.33
N GLY A 22 10.17 -10.19 -8.84
CA GLY A 22 9.33 -11.05 -9.67
C GLY A 22 10.08 -11.53 -10.90
N ALA A 23 10.53 -12.78 -10.88
CA ALA A 23 11.20 -13.40 -12.01
C ALA A 23 10.18 -13.57 -13.15
N ALA A 24 10.29 -12.74 -14.19
CA ALA A 24 9.42 -12.80 -15.35
C ALA A 24 9.51 -14.18 -16.03
N ARG A 25 8.46 -14.99 -15.88
CA ARG A 25 8.26 -16.25 -16.61
C ARG A 25 6.85 -16.33 -17.15
N ALA A 26 6.69 -15.76 -18.35
CA ALA A 26 5.69 -16.17 -19.31
C ALA A 26 6.45 -16.69 -20.54
N ASP A 27 7.01 -17.89 -20.43
CA ASP A 27 7.65 -18.55 -21.57
C ASP A 27 6.61 -18.69 -22.69
N TRP A 28 6.87 -18.14 -23.89
CA TRP A 28 5.99 -18.36 -25.04
C TRP A 28 5.93 -19.86 -25.32
N THR A 29 4.73 -20.44 -25.31
CA THR A 29 4.50 -21.87 -25.56
C THR A 29 3.70 -22.08 -26.83
N TYR A 30 4.29 -22.81 -27.78
CA TYR A 30 3.57 -23.34 -28.93
C TYR A 30 3.18 -24.79 -28.65
N THR A 31 1.88 -25.08 -28.74
CA THR A 31 1.35 -26.44 -28.61
C THR A 31 0.70 -26.87 -29.91
N TYR A 32 1.13 -28.02 -30.43
CA TYR A 32 0.46 -28.72 -31.53
C TYR A 32 -0.08 -30.03 -30.99
N THR A 33 -1.26 -30.43 -31.45
CA THR A 33 -1.87 -31.73 -31.15
C THR A 33 -2.56 -32.25 -32.41
N ASP A 34 -2.31 -33.51 -32.76
CA ASP A 34 -3.05 -34.25 -33.76
C ASP A 34 -3.30 -35.66 -33.21
N ASP A 35 -4.57 -35.98 -32.99
CA ASP A 35 -5.07 -37.28 -32.58
C ASP A 35 -5.64 -38.06 -33.78
N PHE A 36 -5.43 -37.58 -35.00
CA PHE A 36 -5.80 -38.19 -36.29
C PHE A 36 -7.29 -38.48 -36.48
N GLU A 37 -8.16 -38.13 -35.52
CA GLU A 37 -9.63 -38.17 -35.64
C GLU A 37 -10.14 -37.32 -36.82
N THR A 38 -9.35 -36.34 -37.26
CA THR A 38 -9.56 -35.54 -38.48
C THR A 38 -8.40 -35.69 -39.48
N ASN A 39 -8.59 -35.28 -40.73
CA ASN A 39 -7.55 -35.30 -41.77
C ASN A 39 -6.46 -34.22 -41.59
N LYS A 40 -6.11 -33.89 -40.34
CA LYS A 40 -5.24 -32.76 -40.01
C LYS A 40 -3.79 -32.98 -40.48
N ALA A 41 -3.26 -34.19 -40.32
CA ALA A 41 -1.96 -34.55 -40.89
C ALA A 41 -1.87 -34.34 -42.42
N GLU A 42 -2.98 -34.44 -43.16
CA GLU A 42 -3.04 -34.22 -44.61
C GLU A 42 -2.94 -32.73 -44.98
N THR A 43 -3.45 -31.83 -44.13
CA THR A 43 -3.38 -30.37 -44.33
C THR A 43 -2.13 -29.72 -43.74
N ASP A 44 -1.59 -30.26 -42.65
CA ASP A 44 -0.58 -29.61 -41.81
C ASP A 44 0.86 -30.11 -42.07
N SER A 45 1.03 -31.18 -42.85
CA SER A 45 2.34 -31.72 -43.20
C SER A 45 2.99 -30.99 -44.38
N CYS A 46 4.28 -30.70 -44.27
CA CYS A 46 5.07 -30.03 -45.31
C CYS A 46 5.74 -31.00 -46.29
N LEU A 47 5.75 -32.29 -45.96
CA LEU A 47 6.19 -33.40 -46.80
C LEU A 47 5.29 -34.60 -46.46
N HIS A 48 4.78 -35.31 -47.46
CA HIS A 48 4.08 -36.56 -47.20
C HIS A 48 4.12 -37.52 -48.39
N SER A 49 4.10 -38.81 -48.09
CA SER A 49 3.64 -39.85 -49.00
C SER A 49 2.12 -39.73 -49.20
N VAL A 50 1.59 -40.29 -50.29
CA VAL A 50 0.20 -40.04 -50.72
C VAL A 50 -0.80 -40.45 -49.63
N PHE A 51 -1.70 -39.55 -49.22
CA PHE A 51 -2.77 -39.88 -48.28
C PHE A 51 -3.88 -40.74 -48.95
N ARG A 52 -4.44 -41.70 -48.20
CA ARG A 52 -5.47 -42.65 -48.66
C ARG A 52 -6.53 -42.94 -47.59
N THR A 53 -7.72 -43.32 -48.06
CA THR A 53 -8.81 -43.92 -47.29
C THR A 53 -8.90 -45.44 -47.55
N GLU A 54 -9.60 -46.18 -46.70
CA GLU A 54 -9.51 -47.65 -46.58
C GLU A 54 -10.06 -48.47 -47.79
N ASP A 55 -10.77 -47.84 -48.74
CA ASP A 55 -11.60 -48.53 -49.74
C ASP A 55 -10.93 -48.96 -51.08
N VAL A 56 -9.60 -48.85 -51.25
CA VAL A 56 -8.95 -49.07 -52.58
C VAL A 56 -7.66 -49.89 -52.54
N THR A 57 -7.56 -50.90 -53.41
CA THR A 57 -6.32 -51.62 -53.76
C THR A 57 -6.32 -51.99 -55.26
N PRO A 58 -5.16 -52.25 -55.91
CA PRO A 58 -3.76 -51.91 -55.57
C PRO A 58 -3.33 -50.61 -56.33
N LEU A 59 -2.14 -50.49 -56.93
CA LEU A 59 -0.81 -50.03 -56.40
C LEU A 59 -0.15 -49.16 -57.51
N PRO A 60 1.05 -48.54 -57.37
CA PRO A 60 2.04 -48.57 -56.28
C PRO A 60 2.36 -47.16 -55.72
N GLY A 61 3.55 -47.01 -55.10
CA GLY A 61 4.03 -45.81 -54.40
C GLY A 61 3.79 -45.91 -52.88
N PRO A 62 4.73 -45.47 -52.02
CA PRO A 62 4.49 -45.47 -50.58
C PRO A 62 3.37 -44.50 -50.23
N TYR A 63 2.61 -44.82 -49.17
CA TYR A 63 1.40 -44.07 -48.81
C TYR A 63 1.16 -44.01 -47.30
N LEU A 64 0.42 -42.98 -46.91
CA LEU A 64 -0.12 -42.79 -45.58
C LEU A 64 -1.62 -43.09 -45.62
N TYR A 65 -2.15 -43.73 -44.58
CA TYR A 65 -3.59 -43.99 -44.49
C TYR A 65 -4.08 -43.85 -43.05
N TYR A 66 -5.31 -43.38 -42.92
CA TYR A 66 -5.96 -43.31 -41.62
C TYR A 66 -6.66 -44.63 -41.32
N LEU A 67 -6.31 -45.25 -40.19
CA LEU A 67 -6.82 -46.54 -39.73
C LEU A 67 -7.91 -46.28 -38.68
N SER A 68 -9.13 -46.77 -38.92
CA SER A 68 -10.28 -46.51 -38.03
C SER A 68 -10.64 -47.74 -37.19
N GLY A 69 -10.63 -47.64 -35.85
CA GLY A 69 -10.87 -48.82 -35.00
C GLY A 69 -11.47 -48.53 -33.62
N ASN A 70 -11.74 -49.62 -32.88
CA ASN A 70 -12.36 -49.59 -31.54
C ASN A 70 -11.51 -48.92 -30.43
N GLN A 71 -10.37 -48.31 -30.76
CA GLN A 71 -9.48 -47.59 -29.84
C GLN A 71 -9.28 -46.11 -30.22
N GLY A 72 -9.91 -45.65 -31.31
CA GLY A 72 -9.69 -44.34 -31.92
C GLY A 72 -9.22 -44.46 -33.38
N ARG A 73 -8.89 -43.32 -33.99
CA ARG A 73 -8.29 -43.21 -35.32
C ARG A 73 -6.78 -42.98 -35.22
N GLY A 74 -6.00 -43.61 -36.10
CA GLY A 74 -4.52 -43.49 -36.11
C GLY A 74 -3.96 -43.36 -37.53
N LEU A 75 -2.70 -42.95 -37.67
CA LEU A 75 -2.05 -42.70 -38.96
C LEU A 75 -0.99 -43.77 -39.28
N GLY A 76 -1.29 -44.62 -40.26
CA GLY A 76 -0.47 -45.75 -40.70
C GLY A 76 0.47 -45.44 -41.86
N PHE A 77 1.66 -46.02 -41.81
CA PHE A 77 2.75 -45.90 -42.78
C PHE A 77 2.89 -47.20 -43.59
N VAL A 78 2.80 -47.14 -44.92
CA VAL A 78 2.93 -48.32 -45.81
C VAL A 78 4.06 -48.14 -46.82
N ASP A 79 4.95 -49.12 -46.85
CA ASP A 79 6.07 -49.20 -47.77
C ASP A 79 5.71 -49.80 -49.14
N ASP A 80 6.45 -49.37 -50.18
CA ASP A 80 6.31 -49.88 -51.55
C ASP A 80 7.70 -50.11 -52.18
N GLN A 81 7.99 -51.37 -52.53
CA GLN A 81 9.27 -51.80 -53.10
C GLN A 81 10.47 -51.42 -52.21
N ASP A 82 10.37 -51.76 -50.91
CA ASP A 82 11.33 -51.44 -49.85
C ASP A 82 11.57 -49.93 -49.62
N ARG A 83 10.73 -49.07 -50.19
CA ARG A 83 10.72 -47.61 -49.92
C ARG A 83 9.71 -47.31 -48.81
N PRO A 84 10.13 -46.73 -47.67
CA PRO A 84 9.20 -46.37 -46.60
C PRO A 84 8.26 -45.24 -47.00
N ALA A 85 7.14 -45.12 -46.28
CA ALA A 85 6.35 -43.91 -46.27
C ALA A 85 7.02 -42.83 -45.43
N GLU A 86 6.92 -41.59 -45.90
CA GLU A 86 7.44 -40.40 -45.23
C GLU A 86 6.33 -39.44 -44.84
N LEU A 87 6.47 -38.82 -43.67
CA LEU A 87 5.59 -37.77 -43.15
C LEU A 87 6.45 -36.72 -42.46
N GLY A 88 6.44 -35.49 -42.98
CA GLY A 88 7.19 -34.36 -42.45
C GLY A 88 6.29 -33.24 -41.97
N TYR A 89 6.54 -32.78 -40.74
CA TYR A 89 5.91 -31.59 -40.17
C TYR A 89 6.92 -30.46 -40.08
N CYS A 90 6.45 -29.25 -40.41
CA CYS A 90 7.13 -28.00 -40.13
C CYS A 90 6.29 -27.26 -39.08
N PHE A 91 6.75 -27.22 -37.84
CA PHE A 91 6.04 -26.49 -36.79
C PHE A 91 6.42 -25.01 -36.89
N PRO A 92 5.48 -24.14 -37.30
CA PRO A 92 5.80 -22.79 -37.72
C PRO A 92 6.14 -21.90 -36.52
N ILE A 93 7.10 -21.02 -36.73
CA ILE A 93 7.16 -19.73 -36.05
C ILE A 93 6.81 -18.66 -37.07
N ASP A 94 6.06 -17.65 -36.63
CA ASP A 94 5.71 -16.49 -37.46
C ASP A 94 6.99 -15.86 -38.08
N PRO A 95 6.98 -15.42 -39.35
CA PRO A 95 8.12 -14.76 -39.97
C PRO A 95 8.75 -13.64 -39.12
N THR A 96 7.95 -12.91 -38.33
CA THR A 96 8.40 -11.86 -37.39
C THR A 96 9.22 -12.37 -36.20
N GLN A 97 9.15 -13.66 -35.88
CA GLN A 97 9.78 -14.30 -34.72
C GLN A 97 10.83 -15.37 -35.10
N SER A 98 11.07 -15.54 -36.40
CA SER A 98 11.87 -16.61 -37.07
C SER A 98 13.38 -16.64 -36.79
N GLN A 99 13.85 -16.08 -35.66
CA GLN A 99 15.27 -15.99 -35.29
C GLN A 99 15.56 -16.33 -33.82
N ARG A 100 14.63 -16.99 -33.12
CA ARG A 100 14.78 -17.34 -31.69
C ARG A 100 15.10 -18.81 -31.49
N VAL A 101 15.94 -19.11 -30.50
CA VAL A 101 16.20 -20.49 -30.09
C VAL A 101 14.96 -21.05 -29.38
N VAL A 102 14.30 -22.04 -29.97
CA VAL A 102 13.26 -22.83 -29.28
C VAL A 102 13.78 -24.17 -28.79
N LYS A 103 13.17 -24.65 -27.72
CA LYS A 103 13.38 -25.97 -27.11
C LYS A 103 12.03 -26.56 -26.74
N GLY A 104 11.93 -27.89 -26.65
CA GLY A 104 10.65 -28.52 -26.40
C GLY A 104 10.68 -30.02 -26.44
N THR A 105 9.48 -30.60 -26.45
CA THR A 105 9.25 -32.04 -26.60
C THR A 105 8.24 -32.30 -27.69
N LEU A 106 8.46 -33.37 -28.44
CA LEU A 106 7.46 -34.03 -29.25
C LEU A 106 7.07 -35.34 -28.56
N GLU A 107 5.83 -35.47 -28.14
CA GLU A 107 5.27 -36.75 -27.69
C GLU A 107 4.59 -37.46 -28.86
N ILE A 108 4.84 -38.76 -28.97
CA ILE A 108 4.16 -39.64 -29.92
C ILE A 108 3.87 -41.00 -29.30
N ASP A 109 2.74 -41.58 -29.65
CA ASP A 109 2.38 -42.95 -29.31
C ASP A 109 2.52 -43.81 -30.58
N VAL A 110 3.33 -44.88 -30.51
CA VAL A 110 3.73 -45.68 -31.68
C VAL A 110 3.34 -47.14 -31.53
N SER A 111 2.68 -47.70 -32.54
CA SER A 111 2.27 -49.10 -32.60
C SER A 111 2.67 -49.79 -33.91
N PHE A 112 2.83 -51.11 -33.85
CA PHE A 112 3.20 -51.97 -34.99
C PHE A 112 2.15 -53.09 -35.12
N PRO A 113 0.96 -52.79 -35.67
CA PRO A 113 -0.18 -53.69 -35.58
C PRO A 113 -0.05 -54.90 -36.51
N SER A 114 -0.14 -56.10 -35.93
CA SER A 114 -0.10 -57.37 -36.66
C SER A 114 -1.47 -57.76 -37.22
N ASN A 115 -1.93 -57.03 -38.25
CA ASN A 115 -3.18 -57.29 -38.96
C ASN A 115 -2.95 -57.77 -40.41
N ALA A 116 -4.00 -58.30 -41.06
CA ALA A 116 -3.90 -58.89 -42.40
C ALA A 116 -3.52 -57.88 -43.51
N THR A 117 -3.64 -56.59 -43.25
CA THR A 117 -3.31 -55.48 -44.17
C THR A 117 -1.86 -54.99 -44.04
N MET A 118 -1.23 -55.13 -42.88
CA MET A 118 0.16 -54.69 -42.63
C MET A 118 1.16 -55.84 -42.41
N SER A 119 0.77 -56.92 -41.73
CA SER A 119 1.71 -57.99 -41.36
C SER A 119 1.41 -59.32 -42.03
N GLN A 120 2.27 -59.69 -42.98
CA GLN A 120 2.50 -61.09 -43.34
C GLN A 120 3.97 -61.51 -43.14
N TRP A 121 4.88 -60.54 -42.93
CA TRP A 121 6.31 -60.77 -42.69
C TRP A 121 6.88 -59.75 -41.69
N GLU A 122 7.74 -60.24 -40.80
CA GLU A 122 8.46 -59.49 -39.77
C GLU A 122 9.77 -58.88 -40.31
N PRO A 123 10.25 -57.72 -39.81
CA PRO A 123 9.58 -56.73 -38.95
C PRO A 123 9.22 -55.44 -39.73
N GLY A 124 8.36 -54.61 -39.13
CA GLY A 124 8.17 -53.20 -39.52
C GLY A 124 9.15 -52.26 -38.83
N PHE A 125 9.19 -50.99 -39.21
CA PHE A 125 9.99 -49.97 -38.52
C PHE A 125 9.36 -48.58 -38.60
N LEU A 126 9.67 -47.73 -37.62
CA LEU A 126 9.48 -46.29 -37.68
C LEU A 126 10.78 -45.61 -37.25
N SER A 127 11.16 -44.55 -37.94
CA SER A 127 12.32 -43.72 -37.59
C SER A 127 11.97 -42.24 -37.74
N TYR A 128 12.69 -41.38 -37.03
CA TYR A 128 12.55 -39.93 -37.18
C TYR A 128 13.89 -39.22 -37.38
N ARG A 129 13.85 -38.04 -38.01
CA ARG A 129 14.95 -37.08 -38.14
C ARG A 129 14.44 -35.68 -37.84
N ILE A 130 15.30 -34.81 -37.29
CA ILE A 130 14.97 -33.39 -37.03
C ILE A 130 15.92 -32.44 -37.76
N SER A 131 15.45 -31.23 -38.05
CA SER A 131 16.21 -30.13 -38.65
C SER A 131 15.74 -28.76 -38.15
N SER A 132 16.64 -27.78 -38.12
CA SER A 132 16.34 -26.37 -37.84
C SER A 132 15.96 -25.56 -39.08
N ASN A 133 16.36 -26.02 -40.27
CA ASN A 133 16.24 -25.28 -41.53
C ASN A 133 15.66 -26.12 -42.69
N GLY A 134 15.31 -27.39 -42.44
CA GLY A 134 14.82 -28.33 -43.46
C GLY A 134 15.91 -28.81 -44.45
N MET A 135 17.15 -28.33 -44.31
CA MET A 135 18.27 -28.64 -45.21
C MET A 135 19.29 -29.58 -44.53
N THR A 136 19.64 -29.29 -43.28
CA THR A 136 20.61 -30.06 -42.48
C THR A 136 19.86 -30.91 -41.47
N TRP A 137 19.84 -32.23 -41.67
CA TRP A 137 19.07 -33.18 -40.87
C TRP A 137 19.93 -34.00 -39.92
N SER A 138 19.35 -34.43 -38.80
CA SER A 138 19.96 -35.44 -37.92
C SER A 138 20.09 -36.80 -38.62
N ASP A 139 20.94 -37.65 -38.06
CA ASP A 139 20.86 -39.10 -38.29
C ASP A 139 19.46 -39.63 -37.92
N PRO A 140 18.99 -40.70 -38.58
CA PRO A 140 17.68 -41.29 -38.31
C PRO A 140 17.71 -42.09 -37.00
N VAL A 141 16.75 -41.84 -36.12
CA VAL A 141 16.60 -42.54 -34.84
C VAL A 141 15.37 -43.45 -34.90
N SER A 142 15.56 -44.75 -34.67
CA SER A 142 14.48 -45.74 -34.67
C SER A 142 13.60 -45.67 -33.43
N LEU A 143 12.31 -45.92 -33.59
CA LEU A 143 11.30 -45.91 -32.53
C LEU A 143 10.73 -47.31 -32.33
N GLY A 144 10.69 -47.78 -31.07
CA GLY A 144 9.98 -49.00 -30.67
C GLY A 144 8.49 -48.74 -30.44
N SER A 145 7.72 -49.78 -30.07
CA SER A 145 6.31 -49.57 -29.69
C SER A 145 6.18 -48.93 -28.30
N GLY A 146 5.15 -48.11 -28.12
CA GLY A 146 4.86 -47.39 -26.87
C GLY A 146 4.91 -45.87 -27.05
N ARG A 147 4.80 -45.15 -25.92
CA ARG A 147 4.91 -43.69 -25.88
C ARG A 147 6.36 -43.24 -25.84
N HIS A 148 6.70 -42.28 -26.69
CA HIS A 148 8.00 -41.61 -26.72
C HIS A 148 7.84 -40.12 -26.40
N SER A 149 8.88 -39.53 -25.82
CA SER A 149 9.01 -38.07 -25.67
C SER A 149 10.38 -37.68 -26.21
N LEU A 150 10.37 -37.03 -27.38
CA LEU A 150 11.56 -36.73 -28.18
C LEU A 150 11.96 -35.27 -27.94
N PRO A 151 13.18 -34.98 -27.45
CA PRO A 151 13.63 -33.61 -27.25
C PRO A 151 13.84 -32.95 -28.61
N VAL A 152 13.21 -31.79 -28.80
CA VAL A 152 13.30 -30.98 -30.02
C VAL A 152 13.84 -29.59 -29.70
N SER A 153 14.71 -29.06 -30.57
CA SER A 153 15.22 -27.70 -30.45
C SER A 153 15.69 -27.17 -31.80
N SER A 154 15.43 -25.89 -32.06
CA SER A 154 15.92 -25.19 -33.26
C SER A 154 16.50 -23.84 -32.86
N PRO A 155 17.74 -23.50 -33.26
CA PRO A 155 18.27 -22.14 -33.11
C PRO A 155 17.61 -21.14 -34.08
N GLU A 156 16.91 -21.63 -35.11
CA GLU A 156 16.30 -20.84 -36.19
C GLU A 156 14.77 -20.67 -36.01
N GLY A 157 14.26 -20.95 -34.81
CA GLY A 157 12.85 -20.90 -34.44
C GLY A 157 12.01 -22.04 -35.03
N THR A 158 12.06 -22.22 -36.34
CA THR A 158 11.30 -23.25 -37.05
C THR A 158 11.85 -24.63 -36.72
N CYS A 159 10.98 -25.59 -36.39
CA CYS A 159 11.37 -26.98 -36.14
C CYS A 159 10.75 -27.90 -37.19
N TYR A 160 11.62 -28.56 -37.96
CA TYR A 160 11.24 -29.56 -38.94
C TYR A 160 11.48 -30.95 -38.35
N ILE A 161 10.51 -31.84 -38.49
CA ILE A 161 10.67 -33.28 -38.24
C ILE A 161 10.21 -34.06 -39.47
N THR A 162 10.91 -35.14 -39.79
CA THR A 162 10.44 -36.17 -40.73
C THR A 162 10.38 -37.52 -40.02
N PHE A 163 9.26 -38.21 -40.19
CA PHE A 163 9.10 -39.62 -39.93
C PHE A 163 9.29 -40.39 -41.22
N SER A 164 10.01 -41.51 -41.15
CA SER A 164 10.19 -42.46 -42.26
C SER A 164 9.98 -43.87 -41.70
N GLY A 165 8.99 -44.59 -42.22
CA GLY A 165 8.52 -45.84 -41.65
C GLY A 165 7.78 -46.77 -42.61
N ALA A 166 7.62 -48.01 -42.17
CA ALA A 166 7.06 -49.12 -42.90
C ALA A 166 6.32 -50.04 -41.91
N ARG A 167 5.03 -50.30 -42.15
CA ARG A 167 4.19 -51.19 -41.31
C ARG A 167 4.15 -50.75 -39.84
N ALA A 168 4.07 -49.43 -39.65
CA ALA A 168 3.96 -48.74 -38.36
C ALA A 168 2.74 -47.81 -38.33
N VAL A 169 2.24 -47.49 -37.14
CA VAL A 169 1.18 -46.51 -36.89
C VAL A 169 1.65 -45.51 -35.84
N ILE A 170 1.29 -44.23 -36.01
CA ILE A 170 1.34 -43.22 -34.96
C ILE A 170 -0.11 -42.96 -34.53
N ASP A 171 -0.39 -43.15 -33.25
CA ASP A 171 -1.75 -43.11 -32.70
C ASP A 171 -2.12 -41.73 -32.12
N ASN A 172 -1.12 -40.91 -31.78
CA ASN A 172 -1.27 -39.52 -31.31
C ASN A 172 0.08 -38.79 -31.47
N LEU A 173 0.04 -37.48 -31.78
CA LEU A 173 1.21 -36.61 -31.94
C LEU A 173 0.98 -35.28 -31.23
N ARG A 174 1.90 -34.90 -30.33
CA ARG A 174 1.84 -33.62 -29.58
C ARG A 174 3.18 -32.92 -29.55
N VAL A 175 3.21 -31.64 -29.88
CA VAL A 175 4.40 -30.78 -29.73
C VAL A 175 4.17 -29.82 -28.57
N SER A 176 5.21 -29.55 -27.79
CA SER A 176 5.28 -28.40 -26.88
C SER A 176 6.65 -27.72 -27.01
N LEU A 177 6.71 -26.60 -27.74
CA LEU A 177 7.90 -25.76 -27.89
C LEU A 177 7.82 -24.55 -26.97
N HIS A 178 8.97 -24.05 -26.52
CA HIS A 178 9.11 -22.78 -25.82
C HIS A 178 10.39 -22.04 -26.23
N SER A 179 10.35 -20.70 -26.17
CA SER A 179 11.55 -19.85 -26.27
C SER A 179 11.90 -19.30 -24.88
N PRO A 180 13.17 -19.33 -24.45
CA PRO A 180 13.61 -18.57 -23.28
C PRO A 180 13.61 -17.06 -23.58
N ALA A 181 13.53 -16.25 -22.53
CA ALA A 181 13.67 -14.80 -22.60
C ALA A 181 15.04 -14.38 -23.16
N ALA A 182 15.06 -13.32 -23.98
CA ALA A 182 16.23 -12.78 -24.64
C ALA A 182 16.60 -11.38 -24.13
N THR A 183 17.85 -10.97 -24.35
CA THR A 183 18.30 -9.59 -24.13
C THR A 183 18.65 -8.95 -25.47
N ILE A 184 17.74 -8.12 -25.98
CA ILE A 184 17.87 -7.40 -27.25
C ILE A 184 18.56 -6.06 -26.96
N ARG A 185 19.56 -5.67 -27.77
CA ARG A 185 20.35 -4.45 -27.52
C ARG A 185 20.00 -3.35 -28.53
N VAL A 186 19.75 -2.14 -28.07
CA VAL A 186 19.55 -0.96 -28.92
C VAL A 186 20.72 0.00 -28.72
N PRO A 187 21.37 0.53 -29.78
CA PRO A 187 21.06 0.35 -31.20
C PRO A 187 21.70 -0.90 -31.85
N ALA A 188 22.39 -1.75 -31.08
CA ALA A 188 23.31 -2.77 -31.62
C ALA A 188 22.65 -3.95 -32.36
N SER A 189 21.42 -4.35 -31.97
CA SER A 189 20.61 -5.37 -32.63
C SER A 189 19.56 -4.75 -33.56
N PHE A 190 18.98 -3.62 -33.16
CA PHE A 190 18.01 -2.85 -33.94
C PHE A 190 18.28 -1.35 -33.79
N ALA A 191 18.18 -0.60 -34.89
CA ALA A 191 18.48 0.83 -34.91
C ALA A 191 17.47 1.72 -34.15
N THR A 192 16.29 1.21 -33.81
CA THR A 192 15.23 1.92 -33.08
C THR A 192 14.62 1.06 -31.98
N ILE A 193 14.04 1.71 -30.97
CA ILE A 193 13.43 1.02 -29.83
C ILE A 193 12.18 0.25 -30.27
N GLN A 194 11.33 0.84 -31.11
CA GLN A 194 10.12 0.16 -31.61
C GLN A 194 10.45 -1.10 -32.41
N ALA A 195 11.51 -1.12 -33.23
CA ALA A 195 11.90 -2.31 -33.98
C ALA A 195 12.35 -3.46 -33.05
N ALA A 196 13.01 -3.13 -31.93
CA ALA A 196 13.33 -4.11 -30.89
C ALA A 196 12.07 -4.62 -30.17
N ILE A 197 11.07 -3.76 -29.89
CA ILE A 197 9.80 -4.14 -29.29
C ILE A 197 8.98 -5.03 -30.24
N ASP A 198 8.89 -4.66 -31.52
CA ASP A 198 8.12 -5.40 -32.51
C ASP A 198 8.68 -6.83 -32.68
N ALA A 199 10.01 -7.01 -32.63
CA ALA A 199 10.69 -8.31 -32.65
C ALA A 199 10.70 -9.08 -31.29
N ALA A 200 10.45 -8.40 -30.16
CA ALA A 200 10.48 -9.02 -28.84
C ALA A 200 9.29 -9.97 -28.60
N GLY A 201 9.50 -10.98 -27.75
CA GLY A 201 8.45 -11.82 -27.16
C GLY A 201 8.22 -11.46 -25.69
N HIS A 202 7.14 -11.98 -25.09
CA HIS A 202 6.90 -11.81 -23.64
C HIS A 202 8.07 -12.39 -22.83
N GLY A 203 8.42 -11.73 -21.73
CA GLY A 203 9.57 -12.03 -20.87
C GLY A 203 10.90 -11.39 -21.29
N ASP A 204 11.00 -10.79 -22.49
CA ASP A 204 12.25 -10.21 -22.98
C ASP A 204 12.68 -8.92 -22.27
N VAL A 205 13.99 -8.65 -22.35
CA VAL A 205 14.62 -7.40 -21.92
C VAL A 205 15.21 -6.67 -23.13
N ILE A 206 14.79 -5.42 -23.35
CA ILE A 206 15.37 -4.51 -24.33
C ILE A 206 16.30 -3.55 -23.59
N GLU A 207 17.61 -3.72 -23.79
CA GLU A 207 18.66 -2.89 -23.21
C GLU A 207 19.04 -1.77 -24.18
N VAL A 208 18.63 -0.53 -23.83
CA VAL A 208 18.90 0.68 -24.61
C VAL A 208 20.19 1.34 -24.10
N SER A 209 21.16 1.45 -24.99
CA SER A 209 22.48 2.04 -24.72
C SER A 209 22.40 3.56 -24.55
N PRO A 210 23.38 4.22 -23.89
CA PRO A 210 23.37 5.67 -23.69
C PRO A 210 23.31 6.45 -25.02
N GLY A 211 22.53 7.52 -25.05
CA GLY A 211 22.32 8.34 -26.24
C GLY A 211 20.99 9.09 -26.24
N THR A 212 20.79 9.93 -27.25
CA THR A 212 19.52 10.59 -27.53
C THR A 212 18.82 9.91 -28.70
N TYR A 213 17.64 9.35 -28.45
CA TYR A 213 16.81 8.65 -29.40
C TYR A 213 15.65 9.57 -29.80
N SER A 214 15.49 9.77 -31.11
CA SER A 214 14.45 10.64 -31.66
C SER A 214 14.01 10.17 -33.05
N GLY A 215 12.93 10.77 -33.55
CA GLY A 215 12.33 10.42 -34.84
C GLY A 215 11.52 9.11 -34.83
N PRO A 216 11.06 8.64 -36.01
CA PRO A 216 10.21 7.46 -36.12
C PRO A 216 10.81 6.19 -35.48
N GLY A 217 9.99 5.46 -34.72
CA GLY A 217 10.41 4.26 -33.98
C GLY A 217 11.18 4.54 -32.68
N ASN A 218 11.44 5.81 -32.36
CA ASN A 218 12.06 6.27 -31.11
C ASN A 218 11.17 7.29 -30.36
N ARG A 219 9.92 7.44 -30.79
CA ARG A 219 8.84 8.22 -30.18
C ARG A 219 7.50 7.58 -30.54
N ASP A 220 6.45 7.90 -29.80
CA ASP A 220 5.15 7.21 -29.80
C ASP A 220 5.31 5.69 -29.64
N ILE A 221 6.23 5.29 -28.75
CA ILE A 221 6.65 3.89 -28.59
C ILE A 221 5.52 3.08 -27.94
N ASP A 222 5.06 2.05 -28.65
CA ASP A 222 3.93 1.17 -28.33
C ASP A 222 4.46 -0.22 -27.93
N PHE A 223 4.10 -0.68 -26.73
CA PHE A 223 4.54 -1.97 -26.17
C PHE A 223 3.81 -3.18 -26.77
N ARG A 224 2.79 -2.99 -27.63
CA ARG A 224 2.01 -4.04 -28.32
C ARG A 224 1.30 -5.02 -27.37
N GLY A 225 1.02 -4.62 -26.14
CA GLY A 225 0.49 -5.51 -25.10
C GLY A 225 1.52 -6.52 -24.55
N LYS A 226 2.81 -6.34 -24.87
CA LYS A 226 3.86 -7.30 -24.50
C LYS A 226 4.35 -7.07 -23.06
N ALA A 227 4.44 -8.17 -22.31
CA ALA A 227 5.05 -8.22 -20.99
C ALA A 227 6.58 -8.25 -21.12
N ILE A 228 7.19 -7.08 -21.36
CA ILE A 228 8.63 -6.93 -21.62
C ILE A 228 9.23 -5.82 -20.76
N THR A 229 10.54 -5.90 -20.50
CA THR A 229 11.30 -4.84 -19.82
C THR A 229 12.09 -4.02 -20.83
N VAL A 230 11.68 -2.77 -21.08
CA VAL A 230 12.49 -1.78 -21.81
C VAL A 230 13.28 -0.97 -20.78
N ARG A 231 14.62 -1.05 -20.80
CA ARG A 231 15.48 -0.37 -19.82
C ARG A 231 16.70 0.31 -20.42
N SER A 232 17.06 1.45 -19.85
CA SER A 232 18.36 2.10 -20.07
C SER A 232 19.49 1.30 -19.39
N THR A 233 20.64 1.18 -20.04
CA THR A 233 21.84 0.58 -19.42
C THR A 233 22.64 1.54 -18.56
N ASN A 234 22.23 2.81 -18.42
CA ASN A 234 22.96 3.85 -17.68
C ASN A 234 22.03 4.85 -16.95
N GLY A 235 20.79 4.45 -16.67
CA GLY A 235 19.76 5.30 -16.06
C GLY A 235 19.34 6.51 -16.90
N ALA A 236 18.47 7.35 -16.33
CA ALA A 236 17.79 8.41 -17.07
C ALA A 236 18.73 9.52 -17.56
N ALA A 237 19.81 9.80 -16.81
CA ALA A 237 20.79 10.82 -17.18
C ALA A 237 21.62 10.45 -18.43
N GLY A 238 21.73 9.16 -18.77
CA GLY A 238 22.50 8.67 -19.92
C GLY A 238 21.67 8.42 -21.18
N THR A 239 20.36 8.24 -21.06
CA THR A 239 19.51 7.71 -22.15
C THR A 239 18.23 8.54 -22.26
N ILE A 240 18.12 9.28 -23.35
CA ILE A 240 17.10 10.32 -23.56
C ILE A 240 16.19 9.92 -24.73
N ILE A 241 14.89 9.91 -24.50
CA ILE A 241 13.84 9.87 -25.51
C ILE A 241 13.43 11.31 -25.79
N ASP A 242 13.71 11.81 -26.99
CA ASP A 242 13.40 13.16 -27.44
C ASP A 242 12.33 13.09 -28.53
N CYS A 243 11.12 13.56 -28.20
CA CYS A 243 9.98 13.50 -29.10
C CYS A 243 10.16 14.40 -30.33
N GLY A 244 11.13 15.32 -30.29
CA GLY A 244 11.44 16.28 -31.33
C GLY A 244 10.65 17.60 -31.18
N PRO A 245 11.02 18.63 -31.95
CA PRO A 245 10.29 19.89 -31.96
C PRO A 245 8.92 19.70 -32.64
N THR A 246 7.84 20.08 -31.96
CA THR A 246 6.47 20.08 -32.49
C THR A 246 6.02 21.51 -32.76
N SER A 247 5.39 21.80 -33.90
CA SER A 247 4.89 23.16 -34.18
C SER A 247 3.39 23.28 -33.87
N ALA A 248 3.02 24.26 -33.04
CA ALA A 248 1.62 24.50 -32.68
C ALA A 248 0.73 24.88 -33.88
N ALA A 249 1.33 25.31 -35.01
CA ALA A 249 0.64 25.60 -36.25
C ALA A 249 0.36 24.35 -37.10
N THR A 250 1.19 23.31 -36.98
CA THR A 250 1.05 22.02 -37.68
C THR A 250 0.34 20.97 -36.83
N ARG A 251 0.36 21.11 -35.49
CA ARG A 251 -0.19 20.15 -34.52
C ARG A 251 0.38 18.73 -34.68
N ASP A 252 1.60 18.63 -35.19
CA ASP A 252 2.40 17.42 -35.37
C ASP A 252 3.00 16.94 -34.03
N GLY A 253 2.08 16.66 -33.10
CA GLY A 253 2.40 16.24 -31.75
C GLY A 253 2.85 14.78 -31.65
N HIS A 254 3.84 14.54 -30.78
CA HIS A 254 4.42 13.22 -30.49
C HIS A 254 4.65 13.08 -28.97
N ARG A 255 4.53 11.86 -28.44
CA ARG A 255 4.88 11.52 -27.04
C ARG A 255 6.06 10.54 -26.99
N GLY A 256 6.57 10.23 -25.79
CA GLY A 256 7.61 9.22 -25.62
C GLY A 256 7.05 7.81 -25.80
N PHE A 257 6.09 7.44 -24.94
CA PHE A 257 5.49 6.11 -24.86
C PHE A 257 3.96 6.16 -24.82
N TYR A 258 3.31 5.12 -25.35
CA TYR A 258 1.86 4.94 -25.33
C TYR A 258 1.54 3.48 -24.98
N PHE A 259 0.88 3.27 -23.84
CA PHE A 259 0.40 1.97 -23.38
C PHE A 259 -1.11 1.93 -23.57
N HIS A 260 -1.59 1.13 -24.54
CA HIS A 260 -2.99 1.15 -24.98
C HIS A 260 -3.52 -0.21 -25.46
N SER A 261 -2.71 -1.26 -25.32
CA SER A 261 -2.98 -2.61 -25.84
C SER A 261 -3.28 -3.60 -24.72
N GLY A 262 -3.46 -3.11 -23.48
CA GLY A 262 -3.74 -3.92 -22.29
C GLY A 262 -2.48 -4.36 -21.54
N GLU A 263 -1.40 -3.58 -21.64
CA GLU A 263 -0.13 -3.83 -20.94
C GLU A 263 -0.33 -4.00 -19.42
N GLY A 264 0.29 -5.03 -18.85
CA GLY A 264 0.25 -5.34 -17.42
C GLY A 264 1.41 -4.72 -16.64
N TYR A 265 1.48 -5.00 -15.33
CA TYR A 265 2.58 -4.55 -14.46
C TYR A 265 3.95 -5.15 -14.85
N ASP A 266 3.92 -6.22 -15.64
CA ASP A 266 5.05 -6.93 -16.26
C ASP A 266 5.51 -6.29 -17.60
N SER A 267 4.77 -5.32 -18.14
CA SER A 267 5.28 -4.34 -19.09
C SER A 267 6.02 -3.25 -18.32
N VAL A 268 7.36 -3.32 -18.31
CA VAL A 268 8.23 -2.46 -17.50
C VAL A 268 8.99 -1.46 -18.37
N LEU A 269 8.93 -0.19 -18.02
CA LEU A 269 9.73 0.90 -18.59
C LEU A 269 10.64 1.49 -17.50
N SER A 270 11.96 1.38 -17.65
CA SER A 270 12.91 1.79 -16.60
C SER A 270 14.08 2.67 -17.07
N GLY A 271 14.31 3.76 -16.34
CA GLY A 271 15.56 4.53 -16.39
C GLY A 271 15.74 5.42 -17.61
N PHE A 272 14.69 6.03 -18.16
CA PHE A 272 14.79 6.96 -19.29
C PHE A 272 14.54 8.41 -18.88
N THR A 273 15.24 9.36 -19.48
CA THR A 273 14.70 10.73 -19.60
C THR A 273 13.75 10.75 -20.80
N ILE A 274 12.53 11.24 -20.62
CA ILE A 274 11.56 11.48 -21.70
C ILE A 274 11.28 12.97 -21.72
N ARG A 275 11.47 13.61 -22.88
CA ARG A 275 11.34 15.07 -23.00
C ARG A 275 10.66 15.51 -24.30
N THR A 276 10.35 16.81 -24.35
CA THR A 276 9.80 17.56 -25.50
C THR A 276 8.47 17.04 -26.06
N GLY A 277 7.91 15.97 -25.49
CA GLY A 277 6.63 15.42 -25.91
C GLY A 277 5.50 16.43 -25.79
N ARG A 278 4.69 16.55 -26.84
CA ARG A 278 3.55 17.47 -26.94
C ARG A 278 2.43 16.80 -27.71
N ILE A 279 1.27 16.60 -27.11
CA ILE A 279 0.10 16.07 -27.82
C ILE A 279 -0.96 17.16 -27.99
N PHE A 280 -1.07 17.66 -29.22
CA PHE A 280 -2.19 18.49 -29.66
C PHE A 280 -3.38 17.60 -30.04
N GLY A 281 -4.60 18.06 -29.77
CA GLY A 281 -5.77 17.20 -29.97
C GLY A 281 -7.11 17.93 -30.06
N THR A 282 -8.17 17.13 -30.15
CA THR A 282 -9.57 17.58 -30.05
C THR A 282 -9.97 17.76 -28.58
N GLN A 283 -11.24 18.11 -28.33
CA GLN A 283 -11.78 18.13 -26.97
C GLN A 283 -11.61 16.76 -26.27
N VAL A 284 -11.26 16.78 -24.99
CA VAL A 284 -11.20 15.59 -24.13
C VAL A 284 -12.62 15.05 -23.87
N PRO A 285 -12.86 13.73 -23.95
CA PRO A 285 -14.12 13.09 -23.56
C PRO A 285 -14.61 13.51 -22.16
N SER A 286 -15.89 13.88 -22.06
CA SER A 286 -16.50 14.39 -20.82
C SER A 286 -16.94 13.31 -19.82
N SER A 287 -16.87 12.03 -20.18
CA SER A 287 -17.27 10.91 -19.32
C SER A 287 -16.49 9.63 -19.68
N ALA A 288 -16.33 8.73 -18.70
CA ALA A 288 -15.62 7.46 -18.85
C ALA A 288 -16.19 6.54 -19.95
N SER A 289 -17.50 6.67 -20.24
CA SER A 289 -18.18 5.94 -21.32
C SER A 289 -17.73 6.31 -22.73
N ASN A 290 -17.01 7.43 -22.90
CA ASN A 290 -16.77 8.06 -24.19
C ASN A 290 -15.29 8.00 -24.63
N TRP A 291 -14.46 7.22 -23.93
CA TRP A 291 -13.06 6.96 -24.32
C TRP A 291 -13.00 5.99 -25.51
N THR A 292 -12.38 6.42 -26.60
CA THR A 292 -12.38 5.72 -27.90
C THR A 292 -11.07 5.03 -28.26
N ARG A 293 -10.08 4.98 -27.35
CA ARG A 293 -8.68 4.58 -27.65
C ARG A 293 -8.05 5.37 -28.80
N SER A 294 -8.27 6.69 -28.80
CA SER A 294 -7.73 7.58 -29.82
C SER A 294 -6.41 8.20 -29.38
N ALA A 295 -5.36 7.98 -30.17
CA ALA A 295 -4.08 8.69 -30.06
C ALA A 295 -4.20 10.22 -30.19
N SER A 296 -5.34 10.73 -30.69
CA SER A 296 -5.66 12.16 -30.84
C SER A 296 -6.23 12.82 -29.58
N HIS A 297 -6.43 12.08 -28.48
CA HIS A 297 -6.73 12.69 -27.19
C HIS A 297 -5.50 13.46 -26.69
N PRO A 298 -5.62 14.75 -26.34
CA PRO A 298 -4.50 15.56 -25.85
C PRO A 298 -4.20 15.20 -24.38
N ILE A 299 -3.65 13.99 -24.19
CA ILE A 299 -3.39 13.38 -22.88
C ILE A 299 -2.02 12.72 -22.90
N GLY A 300 -1.27 12.85 -21.80
CA GLY A 300 -0.01 12.15 -21.60
C GLY A 300 1.10 12.62 -22.55
N GLY A 301 1.59 13.85 -22.34
CA GLY A 301 2.56 14.48 -23.23
C GLY A 301 3.88 13.72 -23.33
N GLY A 302 4.37 13.18 -22.22
CA GLY A 302 5.53 12.28 -22.18
C GLY A 302 5.12 10.81 -22.26
N ILE A 303 4.15 10.39 -21.44
CA ILE A 303 3.63 9.02 -21.38
C ILE A 303 2.09 9.06 -21.30
N TYR A 304 1.40 8.25 -22.10
CA TYR A 304 -0.04 8.01 -21.95
C TYR A 304 -0.30 6.52 -21.63
N CYS A 305 -1.05 6.26 -20.55
CA CYS A 305 -1.54 4.93 -20.16
C CYS A 305 -3.07 4.89 -20.30
N GLU A 306 -3.57 4.12 -21.27
CA GLU A 306 -4.99 4.02 -21.62
C GLU A 306 -5.44 2.56 -21.47
N PHE A 307 -6.29 2.28 -20.47
CA PHE A 307 -6.76 0.94 -20.09
C PHE A 307 -5.64 -0.09 -19.85
N SER A 308 -4.48 0.41 -19.41
CA SER A 308 -3.23 -0.33 -19.31
C SER A 308 -2.50 0.05 -18.01
N SER A 309 -1.76 -0.89 -17.43
CA SER A 309 -1.24 -0.86 -16.06
C SER A 309 0.27 -1.12 -15.95
N PRO A 310 1.13 -0.46 -16.78
CA PRO A 310 2.58 -0.70 -16.79
C PRO A 310 3.29 -0.31 -15.50
N THR A 311 4.49 -0.88 -15.30
CA THR A 311 5.45 -0.39 -14.30
C THR A 311 6.40 0.62 -14.93
N ILE A 312 6.44 1.84 -14.41
CA ILE A 312 7.31 2.93 -14.85
C ILE A 312 8.26 3.26 -13.69
N ALA A 313 9.56 3.04 -13.88
CA ALA A 313 10.56 3.10 -12.80
C ALA A 313 11.76 3.99 -13.15
N ASP A 314 12.26 4.78 -12.19
CA ASP A 314 13.52 5.53 -12.27
C ASP A 314 13.60 6.51 -13.49
N CYS A 315 12.46 6.88 -14.06
CA CYS A 315 12.35 7.73 -15.25
C CYS A 315 12.25 9.21 -14.89
N VAL A 316 12.76 10.08 -15.78
CA VAL A 316 12.63 11.54 -15.69
C VAL A 316 11.76 12.03 -16.85
N ILE A 317 10.52 12.41 -16.56
CA ILE A 317 9.60 13.03 -17.53
C ILE A 317 9.76 14.54 -17.34
N VAL A 318 10.26 15.25 -18.35
CA VAL A 318 10.67 16.65 -18.24
C VAL A 318 10.29 17.44 -19.48
N ASP A 319 9.74 18.66 -19.31
CA ASP A 319 9.38 19.53 -20.43
C ASP A 319 8.47 18.78 -21.43
N CYS A 320 7.35 18.26 -20.94
CA CYS A 320 6.29 17.59 -21.71
C CYS A 320 4.97 18.35 -21.59
N GLY A 321 4.02 18.17 -22.52
CA GLY A 321 2.72 18.84 -22.47
C GLY A 321 1.56 18.20 -23.21
N ALA A 322 0.36 18.42 -22.68
CA ALA A 322 -0.92 17.88 -23.15
C ALA A 322 -2.07 18.75 -22.60
N GLU A 323 -3.34 18.47 -22.89
CA GLU A 323 -4.45 19.16 -22.20
C GLU A 323 -4.63 18.61 -20.77
N ILE A 324 -4.42 17.29 -20.59
CA ILE A 324 -4.44 16.62 -19.28
C ILE A 324 -3.24 15.69 -19.12
N GLY A 325 -2.59 15.70 -17.96
CA GLY A 325 -1.41 14.87 -17.71
C GLY A 325 -0.24 15.30 -18.58
N GLY A 326 0.24 16.54 -18.38
CA GLY A 326 1.26 17.16 -19.23
C GLY A 326 2.52 16.31 -19.33
N GLY A 327 2.98 15.76 -18.21
CA GLY A 327 3.98 14.70 -18.15
C GLY A 327 3.38 13.32 -18.44
N ILE A 328 2.49 12.86 -17.55
CA ILE A 328 1.90 11.51 -17.58
C ILE A 328 0.37 11.59 -17.50
N GLY A 329 -0.31 10.95 -18.45
CA GLY A 329 -1.77 10.80 -18.45
C GLY A 329 -2.18 9.35 -18.21
N ILE A 330 -3.23 9.14 -17.41
CA ILE A 330 -3.73 7.82 -17.02
C ILE A 330 -5.26 7.81 -17.15
N VAL A 331 -5.79 6.86 -17.94
CA VAL A 331 -7.23 6.68 -18.21
C VAL A 331 -7.59 5.21 -18.02
N GLY A 332 -8.46 4.90 -17.05
CA GLY A 332 -9.01 3.55 -16.82
C GLY A 332 -7.97 2.43 -16.61
N GLY A 333 -6.76 2.76 -16.17
CA GLY A 333 -5.64 1.84 -15.95
C GLY A 333 -5.05 1.96 -14.55
N ALA A 334 -4.23 0.99 -14.15
CA ALA A 334 -3.64 0.90 -12.80
C ALA A 334 -2.10 0.84 -12.83
N PRO A 335 -1.40 1.83 -13.40
CA PRO A 335 0.05 1.81 -13.51
C PRO A 335 0.75 2.02 -12.16
N THR A 336 1.96 1.48 -12.04
CA THR A 336 2.86 1.73 -10.91
C THR A 336 3.98 2.66 -11.35
N LEU A 337 4.12 3.81 -10.69
CA LEU A 337 5.16 4.81 -10.90
C LEU A 337 6.10 4.78 -9.68
N SER A 338 7.39 4.52 -9.88
CA SER A 338 8.36 4.39 -8.78
C SER A 338 9.67 5.14 -9.04
N ASN A 339 10.14 5.91 -8.06
CA ASN A 339 11.37 6.72 -8.13
C ASN A 339 11.40 7.74 -9.30
N CYS A 340 10.25 8.05 -9.92
CA CYS A 340 10.19 8.90 -11.10
C CYS A 340 10.25 10.39 -10.75
N THR A 341 10.87 11.20 -11.60
CA THR A 341 10.79 12.67 -11.55
C THR A 341 9.92 13.17 -12.69
N ILE A 342 8.80 13.82 -12.39
CA ILE A 342 7.91 14.47 -13.35
C ILE A 342 8.01 15.98 -13.11
N ARG A 343 8.66 16.72 -14.01
CA ARG A 343 8.95 18.14 -13.78
C ARG A 343 8.83 19.04 -15.00
N ASP A 344 8.61 20.32 -14.77
CA ASP A 344 8.53 21.36 -15.82
C ASP A 344 7.49 21.05 -16.92
N CYS A 345 6.53 20.17 -16.66
CA CYS A 345 5.51 19.75 -17.63
C CYS A 345 4.27 20.66 -17.58
N VAL A 346 3.55 20.78 -18.71
CA VAL A 346 2.48 21.76 -18.90
C VAL A 346 1.16 21.10 -19.30
N ALA A 347 0.10 21.34 -18.53
CA ALA A 347 -1.27 20.92 -18.89
C ALA A 347 -2.14 22.11 -19.35
N GLY A 348 -2.74 22.01 -20.52
CA GLY A 348 -3.69 22.98 -21.08
C GLY A 348 -3.14 23.84 -22.22
N GLY A 349 -4.02 24.21 -23.17
CA GLY A 349 -3.65 24.97 -24.37
C GLY A 349 -3.24 24.11 -25.58
N PHE A 350 -3.47 22.80 -25.52
CA PHE A 350 -3.13 21.82 -26.56
C PHE A 350 -4.37 21.23 -27.26
N GLY A 351 -5.55 21.32 -26.62
CA GLY A 351 -6.84 20.94 -27.18
C GLY A 351 -7.42 21.97 -28.16
N THR A 352 -8.75 22.12 -28.13
CA THR A 352 -9.50 23.14 -28.89
C THR A 352 -9.87 24.38 -28.07
N THR A 353 -9.66 24.34 -26.76
CA THR A 353 -9.85 25.44 -25.81
C THR A 353 -8.51 25.98 -25.34
N ALA A 354 -8.47 27.26 -24.97
CA ALA A 354 -7.28 27.93 -24.42
C ALA A 354 -7.35 28.08 -22.88
N THR A 355 -8.11 27.21 -22.20
CA THR A 355 -8.32 27.17 -20.74
C THR A 355 -8.73 25.76 -20.32
N GLY A 356 -8.59 25.43 -19.04
CA GLY A 356 -9.15 24.19 -18.46
C GLY A 356 -8.18 23.00 -18.36
N GLY A 357 -6.87 23.26 -18.38
CA GLY A 357 -5.82 22.24 -18.26
C GLY A 357 -5.82 21.54 -16.90
N ARG A 358 -5.37 20.28 -16.85
CA ARG A 358 -5.46 19.45 -15.62
C ARG A 358 -4.27 18.53 -15.43
N GLY A 359 -3.66 18.51 -14.24
CA GLY A 359 -2.52 17.64 -13.95
C GLY A 359 -1.31 18.00 -14.82
N GLY A 360 -0.66 19.12 -14.53
CA GLY A 360 0.57 19.55 -15.24
C GLY A 360 1.64 18.46 -15.25
N GLY A 361 1.88 17.87 -14.09
CA GLY A 361 2.68 16.65 -13.97
C GLY A 361 1.91 15.40 -14.37
N ILE A 362 0.90 15.01 -13.57
CA ILE A 362 0.17 13.74 -13.70
C ILE A 362 -1.36 13.98 -13.66
N GLY A 363 -2.09 13.37 -14.60
CA GLY A 363 -3.56 13.41 -14.64
C GLY A 363 -4.20 12.01 -14.67
N LEU A 364 -5.08 11.72 -13.70
CA LEU A 364 -5.84 10.48 -13.57
C LEU A 364 -7.32 10.72 -13.88
N LEU A 365 -7.87 9.88 -14.74
CA LEU A 365 -9.23 9.98 -15.27
C LEU A 365 -9.91 8.61 -15.37
N GLY A 366 -11.24 8.63 -15.44
CA GLY A 366 -12.02 7.50 -15.97
C GLY A 366 -11.83 6.19 -15.21
N GLN A 367 -11.86 6.26 -13.87
CA GLN A 367 -11.73 5.08 -12.99
C GLN A 367 -10.34 4.41 -13.07
N SER A 368 -9.27 5.23 -13.13
CA SER A 368 -7.89 4.77 -12.96
C SER A 368 -7.60 4.39 -11.49
N ASP A 369 -6.53 3.63 -11.25
CA ASP A 369 -6.04 3.27 -9.90
C ASP A 369 -4.50 3.27 -9.84
N ALA A 370 -3.89 4.45 -9.72
CA ALA A 370 -2.44 4.59 -9.87
C ALA A 370 -1.69 4.48 -8.53
N THR A 371 -0.58 3.74 -8.53
CA THR A 371 0.38 3.70 -7.41
C THR A 371 1.57 4.59 -7.74
N ILE A 372 1.90 5.55 -6.87
CA ILE A 372 2.96 6.56 -7.08
C ILE A 372 3.86 6.57 -5.85
N VAL A 373 5.10 6.09 -5.96
CA VAL A 373 5.98 5.81 -4.81
C VAL A 373 7.37 6.42 -4.99
N ASN A 374 7.83 7.15 -3.98
CA ASN A 374 9.14 7.83 -3.94
C ASN A 374 9.41 8.77 -5.13
N CYS A 375 8.34 9.34 -5.71
CA CYS A 375 8.44 10.21 -6.89
C CYS A 375 8.71 11.67 -6.49
N THR A 376 9.09 12.48 -7.48
CA THR A 376 9.15 13.94 -7.38
C THR A 376 8.27 14.53 -8.49
N ILE A 377 7.30 15.37 -8.12
CA ILE A 377 6.38 16.07 -9.03
C ILE A 377 6.62 17.57 -8.82
N GLU A 378 7.52 18.16 -9.62
CA GLU A 378 8.13 19.45 -9.30
C GLU A 378 8.03 20.49 -10.43
N GLY A 379 7.64 21.73 -10.12
CA GLY A 379 7.67 22.85 -11.08
C GLY A 379 6.71 22.72 -12.26
N ASN A 380 5.73 21.80 -12.20
CA ASN A 380 4.79 21.60 -13.29
C ASN A 380 3.73 22.71 -13.31
N ALA A 381 3.28 23.07 -14.51
CA ALA A 381 2.30 24.11 -14.73
C ALA A 381 0.98 23.53 -15.27
N ALA A 382 -0.14 24.10 -14.86
CA ALA A 382 -1.34 24.10 -15.69
C ALA A 382 -1.50 25.47 -16.40
N TYR A 383 -2.41 25.56 -17.36
CA TYR A 383 -2.71 26.80 -18.10
C TYR A 383 -3.77 27.65 -17.36
N TYR A 384 -4.31 28.69 -17.98
CA TYR A 384 -5.38 29.51 -17.41
C TYR A 384 -6.64 28.69 -17.04
N ASP A 385 -7.22 29.02 -15.89
CA ASP A 385 -8.45 28.47 -15.29
C ASP A 385 -8.45 26.93 -15.21
N SER A 386 -7.58 26.38 -14.35
CA SER A 386 -7.13 24.99 -14.35
C SER A 386 -7.22 24.30 -12.98
N LEU A 387 -7.00 22.97 -12.94
CA LEU A 387 -7.11 22.13 -11.73
C LEU A 387 -5.90 21.18 -11.59
N GLY A 388 -5.25 21.12 -10.43
CA GLY A 388 -4.14 20.19 -10.18
C GLY A 388 -2.86 20.56 -10.95
N GLY A 389 -2.01 21.43 -10.40
CA GLY A 389 -0.74 21.81 -11.04
C GLY A 389 0.23 20.63 -11.13
N GLY A 390 0.48 19.96 -10.00
CA GLY A 390 1.29 18.73 -9.97
C GLY A 390 0.47 17.49 -10.35
N LEU A 391 -0.55 17.18 -9.54
CA LEU A 391 -1.40 15.99 -9.64
C LEU A 391 -2.88 16.37 -9.78
N TYR A 392 -3.59 15.75 -10.72
CA TYR A 392 -5.04 15.83 -10.85
C TYR A 392 -5.65 14.44 -10.81
N CYS A 393 -6.61 14.22 -9.91
CA CYS A 393 -7.36 12.97 -9.80
C CYS A 393 -8.87 13.24 -9.88
N TRP A 394 -9.54 12.64 -10.88
CA TRP A 394 -10.99 12.74 -11.06
C TRP A 394 -11.62 11.37 -11.25
N GLU A 395 -12.61 11.05 -10.41
CA GLU A 395 -13.39 9.79 -10.42
C GLU A 395 -12.49 8.55 -10.54
N SER A 396 -11.37 8.57 -9.82
CA SER A 396 -10.26 7.62 -9.88
C SER A 396 -9.63 7.44 -8.50
N VAL A 397 -8.83 6.38 -8.34
CA VAL A 397 -8.10 6.01 -7.12
C VAL A 397 -6.62 6.36 -7.29
N ALA A 398 -5.95 6.77 -6.21
CA ALA A 398 -4.50 6.93 -6.18
C ALA A 398 -3.87 6.63 -4.82
N THR A 399 -2.85 5.78 -4.81
CA THR A 399 -1.99 5.56 -3.63
C THR A 399 -0.65 6.26 -3.86
N VAL A 400 -0.42 7.34 -3.11
CA VAL A 400 0.76 8.20 -3.26
C VAL A 400 1.61 8.13 -1.99
N ALA A 401 2.82 7.59 -2.09
CA ALA A 401 3.70 7.34 -0.94
C ALA A 401 5.09 7.95 -1.13
N GLY A 402 5.69 8.47 -0.05
CA GLY A 402 7.09 8.94 -0.03
C GLY A 402 7.43 10.05 -1.04
N THR A 403 6.42 10.70 -1.59
CA THR A 403 6.52 11.50 -2.82
C THR A 403 6.57 13.00 -2.51
N ARG A 404 7.47 13.72 -3.18
CA ARG A 404 7.60 15.19 -3.13
C ARG A 404 6.74 15.81 -4.22
N ILE A 405 5.91 16.79 -3.86
CA ILE A 405 5.02 17.52 -4.77
C ILE A 405 5.26 19.02 -4.55
N SER A 406 6.08 19.63 -5.40
CA SER A 406 6.74 20.92 -5.09
C SER A 406 6.64 21.96 -6.20
N GLY A 407 6.48 23.24 -5.84
CA GLY A 407 6.59 24.36 -6.78
C GLY A 407 5.62 24.34 -7.98
N ASN A 408 4.54 23.57 -7.95
CA ASN A 408 3.60 23.44 -9.06
C ASN A 408 2.58 24.60 -9.07
N VAL A 409 2.23 25.12 -10.26
CA VAL A 409 1.54 26.43 -10.44
C VAL A 409 0.59 26.47 -11.65
N ALA A 410 -0.09 27.60 -11.86
CA ALA A 410 -0.60 28.02 -13.17
C ALA A 410 -0.60 29.56 -13.29
N PRO A 411 -0.59 30.14 -14.50
CA PRO A 411 -0.93 31.54 -14.70
C PRO A 411 -2.47 31.71 -14.60
N GLY A 412 -2.94 32.51 -13.65
CA GLY A 412 -4.37 32.75 -13.42
C GLY A 412 -4.96 31.89 -12.30
N SER A 413 -6.21 31.45 -12.46
CA SER A 413 -6.95 30.70 -11.44
C SER A 413 -6.60 29.20 -11.48
N LEU A 414 -5.69 28.75 -10.60
CA LEU A 414 -5.50 27.32 -10.31
C LEU A 414 -6.21 26.94 -9.02
N ILE A 415 -6.80 25.75 -8.95
CA ILE A 415 -7.26 25.12 -7.72
C ILE A 415 -6.53 23.78 -7.54
N GLY A 416 -5.96 23.53 -6.37
CA GLY A 416 -5.06 22.39 -6.15
C GLY A 416 -3.70 22.62 -6.80
N GLY A 417 -2.78 23.30 -6.12
CA GLY A 417 -1.46 23.62 -6.67
C GLY A 417 -0.61 22.36 -6.81
N GLY A 418 -0.31 21.71 -5.68
CA GLY A 418 0.35 20.42 -5.64
C GLY A 418 -0.59 19.30 -6.13
N ALA A 419 -1.75 19.14 -5.50
CA ALA A 419 -2.75 18.15 -5.93
C ALA A 419 -4.20 18.67 -5.90
N TYR A 420 -5.01 18.17 -6.83
CA TYR A 420 -6.47 18.28 -6.86
C TYR A 420 -7.10 16.88 -6.87
N CYS A 421 -8.10 16.64 -6.01
CA CYS A 421 -8.84 15.38 -5.92
C CYS A 421 -10.37 15.63 -5.98
N GLY A 422 -11.12 14.95 -6.86
CA GLY A 422 -12.57 15.10 -6.87
C GLY A 422 -13.38 14.18 -7.80
N GLY A 423 -14.66 14.53 -7.95
CA GLY A 423 -15.67 13.71 -8.65
C GLY A 423 -16.40 12.72 -7.73
N SER A 424 -17.28 11.88 -8.27
CA SER A 424 -17.90 10.81 -7.45
C SER A 424 -16.95 9.63 -7.23
N GLY A 425 -16.83 9.20 -5.96
CA GLY A 425 -16.16 7.96 -5.59
C GLY A 425 -14.65 7.90 -5.82
N ALA A 426 -14.00 9.04 -6.07
CA ALA A 426 -12.54 9.13 -6.07
C ALA A 426 -11.98 8.87 -4.66
N ASP A 427 -10.84 8.19 -4.59
CA ASP A 427 -10.25 7.74 -3.32
C ASP A 427 -8.73 7.90 -3.36
N VAL A 428 -8.18 8.85 -2.60
CA VAL A 428 -6.77 9.23 -2.70
C VAL A 428 -6.10 9.16 -1.34
N THR A 429 -5.03 8.37 -1.23
CA THR A 429 -4.21 8.27 -0.03
C THR A 429 -2.83 8.86 -0.27
N PHE A 430 -2.48 9.88 0.50
CA PHE A 430 -1.13 10.46 0.59
C PHE A 430 -0.48 9.99 1.88
N ARG A 431 0.69 9.33 1.79
CA ARG A 431 1.47 8.89 2.96
C ARG A 431 2.95 9.25 2.85
N ASN A 432 3.54 9.82 3.90
CA ASN A 432 4.97 10.22 3.88
C ASN A 432 5.31 11.22 2.76
N CYS A 433 4.34 12.02 2.33
CA CYS A 433 4.50 12.99 1.23
C CYS A 433 4.87 14.39 1.73
N VAL A 434 5.61 15.12 0.90
CA VAL A 434 5.92 16.54 1.09
C VAL A 434 5.16 17.34 0.03
N PHE A 435 4.30 18.27 0.45
CA PHE A 435 3.69 19.28 -0.41
C PHE A 435 4.27 20.63 -0.07
N SER A 436 5.05 21.23 -0.98
CA SER A 436 5.77 22.47 -0.68
C SER A 436 5.83 23.45 -1.83
N THR A 437 5.92 24.75 -1.51
CA THR A 437 6.14 25.85 -2.48
C THR A 437 5.18 25.93 -3.69
N ASN A 438 4.13 25.12 -3.74
CA ASN A 438 3.09 25.13 -4.79
C ASN A 438 2.22 26.39 -4.68
N ALA A 439 1.61 26.85 -5.78
CA ALA A 439 0.74 28.03 -5.79
C ALA A 439 -0.62 27.80 -6.46
N ALA A 440 -1.71 28.25 -5.81
CA ALA A 440 -3.09 28.17 -6.32
C ALA A 440 -3.97 29.27 -5.69
N SER A 441 -5.19 29.51 -6.19
CA SER A 441 -6.16 30.41 -5.52
C SER A 441 -6.89 29.75 -4.35
N ALA A 442 -6.90 28.42 -4.30
CA ALA A 442 -7.44 27.60 -3.21
C ALA A 442 -6.74 26.23 -3.14
N GLY A 443 -6.45 25.76 -1.92
CA GLY A 443 -5.79 24.47 -1.67
C GLY A 443 -4.43 24.34 -2.36
N ALA A 444 -3.50 25.28 -2.10
CA ALA A 444 -2.25 25.36 -2.84
C ALA A 444 -1.36 24.11 -2.67
N GLY A 445 -1.28 23.52 -1.47
CA GLY A 445 -0.76 22.17 -1.30
C GLY A 445 -1.72 21.12 -1.87
N LEU A 446 -2.91 21.03 -1.28
CA LEU A 446 -3.95 20.05 -1.63
C LEU A 446 -5.34 20.69 -1.67
N PHE A 447 -6.08 20.45 -2.75
CA PHE A 447 -7.52 20.74 -2.84
C PHE A 447 -8.32 19.44 -3.03
N ALA A 448 -9.44 19.32 -2.34
CA ALA A 448 -10.36 18.20 -2.47
C ALA A 448 -11.83 18.67 -2.55
N GLU A 449 -12.62 18.16 -3.49
CA GLU A 449 -14.06 18.42 -3.50
C GLU A 449 -14.89 17.23 -3.93
N TRP A 450 -16.11 17.12 -3.39
CA TRP A 450 -17.13 16.25 -3.93
C TRP A 450 -18.05 17.03 -4.87
N LYS A 451 -17.95 16.71 -6.16
CA LYS A 451 -18.90 17.14 -7.20
C LYS A 451 -19.47 15.88 -7.84
N SER A 452 -20.78 15.74 -7.79
CA SER A 452 -21.48 14.55 -8.27
C SER A 452 -22.17 14.79 -9.61
N SER A 453 -21.74 14.06 -10.64
CA SER A 453 -22.45 13.93 -11.92
C SER A 453 -23.71 13.06 -11.82
N PHE A 454 -23.93 12.39 -10.68
CA PHE A 454 -24.96 11.36 -10.48
C PHE A 454 -25.95 11.69 -9.35
N GLY A 455 -26.01 12.95 -8.90
CA GLY A 455 -26.90 13.39 -7.82
C GLY A 455 -26.37 13.10 -6.40
N PRO A 456 -27.15 13.45 -5.35
CA PRO A 456 -26.63 13.54 -3.98
C PRO A 456 -26.44 12.19 -3.27
N SER A 457 -26.87 11.08 -3.87
CA SER A 457 -26.70 9.71 -3.36
C SER A 457 -25.45 9.00 -3.86
N SER A 458 -24.62 9.66 -4.65
CA SER A 458 -23.38 9.09 -5.19
C SER A 458 -22.30 8.94 -4.10
N ARG A 459 -21.27 8.12 -4.35
CA ARG A 459 -20.13 8.02 -3.43
C ARG A 459 -19.41 9.36 -3.36
N ARG A 460 -19.05 9.78 -2.15
CA ARG A 460 -18.23 10.97 -1.92
C ARG A 460 -16.78 10.73 -2.30
N THR A 461 -16.07 11.82 -2.55
CA THR A 461 -14.60 11.83 -2.60
C THR A 461 -14.07 11.44 -1.22
N ARG A 462 -13.10 10.53 -1.16
CA ARG A 462 -12.33 10.22 0.06
C ARG A 462 -10.89 10.68 -0.13
N VAL A 463 -10.31 11.32 0.90
CA VAL A 463 -8.91 11.74 0.87
C VAL A 463 -8.26 11.47 2.22
N THR A 464 -7.22 10.64 2.23
CA THR A 464 -6.47 10.25 3.42
C THR A 464 -5.08 10.89 3.37
N VAL A 465 -4.66 11.56 4.45
CA VAL A 465 -3.39 12.28 4.57
C VAL A 465 -2.72 11.84 5.88
N VAL A 466 -1.70 10.99 5.78
CA VAL A 466 -1.07 10.31 6.93
C VAL A 466 0.44 10.51 6.90
N ASN A 467 1.06 10.96 8.00
CA ASN A 467 2.50 11.25 8.04
C ASN A 467 2.94 12.20 6.91
N CYS A 468 2.17 13.25 6.58
CA CYS A 468 2.51 14.18 5.49
C CYS A 468 2.94 15.55 6.03
N THR A 469 3.83 16.23 5.30
CA THR A 469 4.14 17.65 5.55
C THR A 469 3.62 18.50 4.41
N ILE A 470 2.72 19.44 4.71
CA ILE A 470 2.16 20.40 3.77
C ILE A 470 2.60 21.79 4.22
N ALA A 471 3.65 22.34 3.60
CA ALA A 471 4.30 23.55 4.12
C ALA A 471 4.84 24.53 3.06
N GLY A 472 4.79 25.83 3.35
CA GLY A 472 5.29 26.87 2.45
C GLY A 472 4.47 27.11 1.17
N ASN A 473 3.28 26.52 1.03
CA ASN A 473 2.43 26.66 -0.16
C ASN A 473 1.70 28.02 -0.17
N GLN A 474 1.53 28.61 -1.35
CA GLN A 474 1.18 30.03 -1.53
C GLN A 474 -0.16 30.25 -2.25
N LEU A 475 -0.92 31.25 -1.83
CA LEU A 475 -2.16 31.66 -2.46
C LEU A 475 -1.88 32.70 -3.56
N SER A 476 -2.27 32.41 -4.80
CA SER A 476 -2.05 33.28 -5.95
C SER A 476 -2.96 34.52 -6.00
N GLY A 477 -3.85 34.69 -5.01
CA GLY A 477 -4.75 35.84 -4.89
C GLY A 477 -5.31 36.00 -3.48
N ALA A 478 -5.66 37.24 -3.12
CA ALA A 478 -6.13 37.59 -1.78
C ALA A 478 -7.60 37.15 -1.54
N SER A 479 -7.79 35.97 -0.96
CA SER A 479 -9.08 35.51 -0.45
C SER A 479 -8.94 35.00 1.00
N GLY A 480 -9.45 35.77 1.97
CA GLY A 480 -9.21 35.57 3.40
C GLY A 480 -9.86 34.33 4.04
N SER A 481 -10.51 33.47 3.25
CA SER A 481 -11.12 32.20 3.67
C SER A 481 -10.51 30.96 2.98
N SER A 482 -9.60 31.16 2.02
CA SER A 482 -8.91 30.05 1.33
C SER A 482 -7.74 29.54 2.16
N ALA A 483 -7.45 28.25 2.03
CA ALA A 483 -6.29 27.63 2.64
C ALA A 483 -5.17 27.42 1.62
N GLY A 484 -3.96 27.86 1.97
CA GLY A 484 -2.75 27.51 1.22
C GLY A 484 -2.33 26.06 1.46
N GLY A 485 -2.60 25.52 2.65
CA GLY A 485 -2.27 24.13 2.99
C GLY A 485 -3.22 23.13 2.34
N ILE A 486 -4.32 22.80 3.05
CA ILE A 486 -5.37 21.89 2.55
C ILE A 486 -6.72 22.59 2.55
N GLN A 487 -7.44 22.51 1.42
CA GLN A 487 -8.83 22.98 1.33
C GLN A 487 -9.74 21.85 0.86
N SER A 488 -10.86 21.63 1.57
CA SER A 488 -11.82 20.57 1.24
C SER A 488 -13.28 21.07 1.22
N SER A 489 -14.10 20.48 0.35
CA SER A 489 -15.54 20.79 0.24
C SER A 489 -16.39 19.54 0.04
N GLY A 490 -17.17 19.17 1.07
CA GLY A 490 -18.08 18.00 1.04
C GLY A 490 -17.38 16.64 0.97
N VAL A 491 -16.10 16.56 1.34
CA VAL A 491 -15.22 15.38 1.22
C VAL A 491 -15.17 14.58 2.52
N ASP A 492 -15.04 13.26 2.42
CA ASP A 492 -14.66 12.39 3.53
C ASP A 492 -13.12 12.48 3.69
N ILE A 493 -12.64 13.58 4.28
CA ILE A 493 -11.20 13.86 4.45
C ILE A 493 -10.68 13.46 5.83
N LEU A 494 -9.59 12.70 5.85
CA LEU A 494 -8.91 12.23 7.05
C LEU A 494 -7.46 12.73 7.07
N VAL A 495 -7.08 13.46 8.12
CA VAL A 495 -5.70 13.92 8.38
C VAL A 495 -5.22 13.34 9.71
N ARG A 496 -4.10 12.62 9.69
CA ARG A 496 -3.46 12.00 10.87
C ARG A 496 -1.94 12.16 10.83
N SER A 497 -1.31 12.26 11.99
CA SER A 497 0.16 12.28 12.14
C SER A 497 0.90 13.29 11.25
N SER A 498 0.22 14.37 10.82
CA SER A 498 0.69 15.25 9.74
C SER A 498 1.00 16.67 10.23
N ILE A 499 1.76 17.42 9.44
CA ILE A 499 2.14 18.80 9.75
C ILE A 499 1.66 19.72 8.62
N VAL A 500 0.87 20.74 8.96
CA VAL A 500 0.33 21.73 8.03
C VAL A 500 0.71 23.13 8.53
N TRP A 501 1.81 23.68 7.99
CA TRP A 501 2.52 24.82 8.58
C TRP A 501 3.18 25.73 7.55
N GLY A 502 3.30 27.04 7.80
CA GLY A 502 4.00 27.98 6.91
C GLY A 502 3.29 28.27 5.59
N ASN A 503 2.05 27.81 5.42
CA ASN A 503 1.25 28.09 4.23
C ASN A 503 0.56 29.45 4.35
N SER A 504 0.38 30.16 3.24
CA SER A 504 -0.36 31.43 3.24
C SER A 504 -1.87 31.23 3.43
N GLY A 505 -2.56 32.18 4.07
CA GLY A 505 -3.99 32.05 4.37
C GLY A 505 -4.22 31.09 5.53
N ALA A 506 -5.25 30.25 5.46
CA ALA A 506 -5.46 29.19 6.44
C ALA A 506 -4.53 27.99 6.19
N ALA A 507 -4.14 27.28 7.26
CA ALA A 507 -3.51 25.96 7.14
C ALA A 507 -4.51 24.93 6.60
N LEU A 508 -5.72 24.91 7.16
CA LEU A 508 -6.84 24.05 6.77
C LEU A 508 -8.11 24.89 6.58
N THR A 509 -8.86 24.65 5.50
CA THR A 509 -10.25 25.10 5.34
C THR A 509 -11.11 23.89 4.96
N MET A 510 -12.02 23.48 5.84
CA MET A 510 -12.95 22.37 5.59
C MET A 510 -14.39 22.88 5.53
N VAL A 511 -15.02 22.77 4.37
CA VAL A 511 -16.44 23.10 4.13
C VAL A 511 -17.24 21.81 4.09
N ASP A 512 -18.34 21.75 4.84
CA ASP A 512 -19.23 20.60 5.00
C ASP A 512 -18.50 19.24 5.21
N PRO A 513 -17.58 19.14 6.18
CA PRO A 513 -16.91 17.88 6.50
C PRO A 513 -17.91 16.84 7.00
N VAL A 514 -17.77 15.61 6.51
CA VAL A 514 -18.69 14.49 6.82
C VAL A 514 -18.22 13.69 8.04
N LEU A 515 -16.92 13.53 8.20
CA LEU A 515 -16.31 12.91 9.37
C LEU A 515 -16.39 13.88 10.55
N ARG A 516 -16.76 13.35 11.72
CA ARG A 516 -16.88 14.10 12.98
C ARG A 516 -15.53 14.65 13.46
N ASP A 517 -14.48 13.85 13.30
CA ASP A 517 -13.13 14.12 13.82
C ASP A 517 -12.09 13.99 12.68
N PRO A 518 -12.17 14.86 11.64
CA PRO A 518 -11.42 14.70 10.39
C PRO A 518 -9.91 14.93 10.56
N VAL A 519 -9.48 15.65 11.60
CA VAL A 519 -8.07 15.94 11.91
C VAL A 519 -7.79 15.53 13.34
N ALA A 520 -6.83 14.63 13.55
CA ALA A 520 -6.32 14.25 14.86
C ALA A 520 -4.81 14.01 14.77
N TYR A 521 -4.14 14.00 15.92
CA TYR A 521 -2.71 13.71 16.06
C TYR A 521 -1.81 14.48 15.08
N SER A 522 -2.18 15.71 14.74
CA SER A 522 -1.53 16.51 13.69
C SER A 522 -1.19 17.92 14.19
N ASN A 523 -0.11 18.50 13.67
CA ASN A 523 0.27 19.89 13.95
C ASN A 523 -0.30 20.81 12.87
N VAL A 524 -1.18 21.73 13.25
CA VAL A 524 -1.89 22.62 12.33
C VAL A 524 -1.68 24.07 12.77
N GLN A 525 -1.07 24.87 11.89
CA GLN A 525 -0.84 26.29 12.17
C GLN A 525 -2.16 27.05 12.32
N GLY A 526 -2.30 27.79 13.42
CA GLY A 526 -3.55 28.44 13.83
C GLY A 526 -4.45 27.56 14.70
N GLY A 527 -4.19 26.25 14.74
CA GLY A 527 -4.93 25.26 15.52
C GLY A 527 -6.12 24.65 14.80
N TYR A 528 -6.45 23.42 15.19
CA TYR A 528 -7.65 22.71 14.76
C TYR A 528 -8.14 21.81 15.89
N SER A 529 -9.43 21.86 16.21
CA SER A 529 -10.04 21.06 17.29
C SER A 529 -10.08 19.58 16.91
N GLY A 530 -9.41 18.74 17.69
CA GLY A 530 -9.41 17.29 17.51
C GLY A 530 -8.39 16.62 18.44
N GLU A 531 -8.57 15.33 18.67
CA GLU A 531 -7.75 14.52 19.57
C GLU A 531 -6.25 14.62 19.22
N GLY A 532 -5.40 14.87 20.22
CA GLY A 532 -3.94 14.90 20.05
C GLY A 532 -3.36 15.95 19.08
N ASN A 533 -4.18 16.86 18.54
CA ASN A 533 -3.70 17.93 17.67
C ASN A 533 -2.84 18.95 18.43
N THR A 534 -1.98 19.66 17.70
CA THR A 534 -1.17 20.75 18.25
C THR A 534 -1.05 21.93 17.28
N ASN A 535 -0.53 23.04 17.78
CA ASN A 535 -0.29 24.30 17.06
C ASN A 535 0.98 24.94 17.63
N GLN A 536 2.09 24.20 17.54
CA GLN A 536 3.40 24.66 17.99
C GLN A 536 4.36 24.67 16.80
N ASP A 537 5.31 25.61 16.81
CA ASP A 537 6.38 25.70 15.82
C ASP A 537 7.03 24.30 15.62
N PRO A 538 6.91 23.65 14.44
CA PRO A 538 7.38 22.28 14.22
C PRO A 538 8.91 22.19 14.21
N LEU A 539 9.62 23.32 14.20
CA LEU A 539 11.07 23.41 14.15
C LEU A 539 11.64 22.66 12.94
N PHE A 540 11.23 23.02 11.74
CA PHE A 540 11.89 22.51 10.54
C PHE A 540 13.38 22.91 10.52
N ALA A 541 14.24 22.05 9.97
CA ALA A 541 15.66 22.32 9.86
C ALA A 541 15.98 23.55 9.01
N ASN A 542 15.32 23.66 7.85
CA ASN A 542 15.39 24.82 6.98
C ASN A 542 14.13 24.87 6.10
N GLU A 543 13.11 25.59 6.56
CA GLU A 543 11.82 25.73 5.85
C GLU A 543 11.99 26.33 4.44
N TRP A 544 12.82 27.35 4.28
CA TRP A 544 13.09 28.00 2.99
C TRP A 544 14.01 27.18 2.06
N GLY A 545 14.75 26.22 2.61
CA GLY A 545 15.52 25.22 1.85
C GLY A 545 14.80 23.88 1.72
N GLU A 546 13.52 23.82 2.11
CA GLU A 546 12.64 22.65 2.03
C GLU A 546 13.14 21.39 2.79
N ASP A 547 14.06 21.54 3.76
CA ASP A 547 14.41 20.49 4.72
C ASP A 547 13.42 20.49 5.90
N TYR A 548 12.27 19.86 5.65
CA TYR A 548 11.19 19.72 6.64
C TYR A 548 11.44 18.65 7.72
N ARG A 549 12.70 18.21 7.91
CA ARG A 549 13.05 17.34 9.05
C ARG A 549 13.03 18.15 10.35
N LEU A 550 12.50 17.52 11.40
CA LEU A 550 12.27 18.16 12.70
C LEU A 550 13.59 18.36 13.45
N GLN A 551 13.83 19.54 14.03
CA GLN A 551 15.04 19.78 14.83
C GLN A 551 15.07 18.86 16.05
N SER A 552 16.21 18.22 16.29
CA SER A 552 16.42 17.33 17.44
C SER A 552 17.78 17.55 18.10
N GLN A 553 17.78 17.68 19.41
CA GLN A 553 18.99 17.76 20.24
C GLN A 553 19.75 16.42 20.26
N TYR A 554 19.06 15.31 20.00
CA TYR A 554 19.56 13.93 20.08
C TYR A 554 19.97 13.37 18.71
N GLY A 555 19.51 14.01 17.63
CA GLY A 555 19.99 13.78 16.27
C GLY A 555 18.89 13.91 15.22
N ARG A 556 19.02 14.87 14.33
CA ARG A 556 18.28 14.95 13.06
C ARG A 556 19.15 14.42 11.92
N TYR A 557 18.56 13.75 10.93
CA TYR A 557 19.28 13.34 9.73
C TYR A 557 19.51 14.53 8.78
N ASN A 558 20.75 14.77 8.38
CA ASN A 558 21.09 15.75 7.34
C ASN A 558 21.34 15.02 6.00
N PRO A 559 20.52 15.26 4.96
CA PRO A 559 20.64 14.53 3.69
C PRO A 559 21.89 14.90 2.88
N THR A 560 22.41 16.14 3.05
CA THR A 560 23.57 16.66 2.31
C THR A 560 24.88 16.05 2.82
N SER A 561 25.04 15.96 4.15
CA SER A 561 26.20 15.31 4.77
C SER A 561 26.02 13.81 5.01
N ARG A 562 24.79 13.30 4.85
CA ARG A 562 24.39 11.89 5.14
C ARG A 562 24.69 11.46 6.57
N ALA A 563 24.61 12.40 7.51
CA ALA A 563 25.00 12.21 8.90
C ALA A 563 23.93 12.73 9.88
N TRP A 564 23.99 12.26 11.12
CA TRP A 564 23.18 12.77 12.22
C TRP A 564 23.80 14.05 12.78
N VAL A 565 22.97 15.07 13.02
CA VAL A 565 23.37 16.36 13.61
C VAL A 565 22.48 16.70 14.80
N SER A 566 23.06 17.19 15.89
CA SER A 566 22.30 17.74 17.03
C SER A 566 21.98 19.21 16.76
N ASP A 567 20.69 19.54 16.78
CA ASP A 567 20.20 20.92 16.71
C ASP A 567 20.12 21.55 18.12
N GLY A 568 20.00 22.87 18.20
CA GLY A 568 19.88 23.57 19.49
C GLY A 568 18.51 23.42 20.19
N ARG A 569 17.47 22.99 19.47
CA ARG A 569 16.09 22.88 19.95
C ARG A 569 15.55 21.47 19.67
N GLN A 570 14.59 21.02 20.48
CA GLN A 570 13.82 19.79 20.25
C GLN A 570 12.45 20.16 19.70
N SER A 571 12.03 19.54 18.59
CA SER A 571 10.71 19.76 18.01
C SER A 571 9.58 19.20 18.88
N PRO A 572 8.44 19.91 19.02
CA PRO A 572 7.24 19.39 19.69
C PRO A 572 6.48 18.35 18.86
N CYS A 573 6.83 18.19 17.57
CA CYS A 573 6.28 17.18 16.66
C CYS A 573 7.01 15.84 16.75
N ILE A 574 8.09 15.74 17.54
CA ILE A 574 8.77 14.47 17.83
C ILE A 574 7.97 13.72 18.91
N ASP A 575 7.82 12.40 18.74
CA ASP A 575 7.06 11.50 19.61
C ASP A 575 5.60 11.97 19.83
N ALA A 576 4.92 12.36 18.74
CA ALA A 576 3.69 13.14 18.80
C ALA A 576 2.58 12.73 17.81
N GLY A 577 2.85 11.88 16.81
CA GLY A 577 1.83 11.35 15.89
C GLY A 577 0.84 10.40 16.56
N ASP A 578 0.05 9.67 15.78
CA ASP A 578 -1.01 8.79 16.30
C ASP A 578 -0.44 7.64 17.17
N PRO A 579 -0.88 7.45 18.44
CA PRO A 579 -0.43 6.35 19.30
C PRO A 579 -0.72 4.94 18.77
N SER A 580 -1.66 4.80 17.83
CA SER A 580 -1.97 3.54 17.16
C SER A 580 -1.04 3.25 15.96
N GLU A 581 -0.34 4.26 15.43
CA GLU A 581 0.61 4.07 14.34
C GLU A 581 1.94 3.50 14.85
N SER A 582 2.50 2.55 14.08
CA SER A 582 3.82 2.00 14.34
C SER A 582 4.91 3.03 14.05
N VAL A 583 5.92 3.12 14.94
CA VAL A 583 7.19 3.83 14.69
C VAL A 583 7.94 3.36 13.44
N GLY A 584 7.56 2.24 12.82
CA GLY A 584 8.10 1.80 11.54
C GLY A 584 9.63 1.69 11.54
N ASP A 585 10.27 2.42 10.64
CA ASP A 585 11.72 2.43 10.40
C ASP A 585 12.47 3.54 11.17
N GLU A 586 11.84 4.17 12.18
CA GLU A 586 12.44 5.28 12.93
C GLU A 586 13.66 4.86 13.78
N PRO A 587 14.79 5.58 13.69
CA PRO A 587 16.05 5.14 14.27
C PRO A 587 16.18 5.48 15.77
N LEU A 588 16.62 4.51 16.57
CA LEU A 588 16.76 4.66 18.02
C LEU A 588 17.70 5.81 18.46
N PRO A 589 17.39 6.50 19.58
CA PRO A 589 16.11 6.49 20.30
C PRO A 589 14.97 7.11 19.46
N ASN A 590 13.80 6.44 19.48
CA ASN A 590 12.61 6.76 18.70
C ASN A 590 11.32 6.82 19.54
N GLY A 591 11.46 6.99 20.87
CA GLY A 591 10.40 7.29 21.84
C GLY A 591 9.25 6.28 22.02
N GLY A 592 9.13 5.28 21.16
CA GLY A 592 8.01 4.34 21.13
C GLY A 592 6.71 4.91 20.50
N ARG A 593 6.75 6.11 19.91
CA ARG A 593 5.61 6.77 19.26
C ARG A 593 6.07 7.55 18.03
N ILE A 594 5.36 7.40 16.92
CA ILE A 594 5.76 7.97 15.62
C ILE A 594 5.91 9.51 15.67
N ASN A 595 6.91 10.05 14.95
CA ASN A 595 7.02 11.48 14.72
C ASN A 595 5.95 11.99 13.75
N MET A 596 5.49 13.24 13.89
CA MET A 596 4.58 13.83 12.89
C MET A 596 5.31 14.22 11.59
N GLY A 597 4.60 14.18 10.47
CA GLY A 597 5.02 14.75 9.18
C GLY A 597 5.72 13.75 8.24
N ALA A 598 6.14 14.24 7.07
CA ALA A 598 6.66 13.46 5.94
C ALA A 598 7.70 12.38 6.29
N TYR A 599 8.55 12.66 7.30
CA TYR A 599 9.65 11.79 7.70
C TYR A 599 9.29 10.82 8.84
N GLY A 600 8.11 10.95 9.46
CA GLY A 600 7.63 10.06 10.50
C GLY A 600 7.49 8.62 10.01
N GLY A 601 7.91 7.64 10.82
CA GLY A 601 7.93 6.23 10.45
C GLY A 601 9.10 5.81 9.55
N THR A 602 10.06 6.70 9.26
CA THR A 602 11.15 6.46 8.30
C THR A 602 12.55 6.50 8.92
N ARG A 603 13.53 5.91 8.23
CA ARG A 603 14.98 5.95 8.59
C ARG A 603 15.59 7.35 8.67
N GLN A 604 14.86 8.38 8.23
CA GLN A 604 15.28 9.78 8.22
C GLN A 604 14.49 10.65 9.20
N ALA A 605 13.60 10.06 10.00
CA ALA A 605 12.96 10.73 11.12
C ALA A 605 14.00 11.21 12.13
N SER A 606 13.66 12.27 12.86
CA SER A 606 14.54 12.82 13.88
C SER A 606 14.42 12.06 15.19
N LYS A 607 15.53 11.91 15.89
CA LYS A 607 15.62 11.12 17.12
C LYS A 607 14.95 11.79 18.30
N SER A 608 14.37 10.95 19.13
CA SER A 608 13.75 11.28 20.41
C SER A 608 14.80 11.54 21.50
N PRO A 609 14.42 12.07 22.66
CA PRO A 609 15.21 11.91 23.87
C PRO A 609 15.40 10.43 24.22
N GLU A 610 16.45 10.11 24.99
CA GLU A 610 16.47 8.86 25.75
C GLU A 610 15.51 9.00 26.94
N TYR A 611 14.33 8.40 26.83
CA TYR A 611 13.34 8.39 27.91
C TYR A 611 13.71 7.40 29.01
N ALA A 612 13.66 7.87 30.25
CA ALA A 612 13.96 7.07 31.43
C ALA A 612 12.73 6.26 31.89
N VAL A 613 13.01 5.06 32.39
CA VAL A 613 12.03 4.24 33.12
C VAL A 613 12.41 4.28 34.60
N TYR A 614 11.59 4.96 35.40
CA TYR A 614 11.74 5.01 36.85
C TYR A 614 10.82 3.97 37.51
N HIS A 615 11.34 3.23 38.46
CA HIS A 615 10.59 2.26 39.24
C HIS A 615 10.22 2.81 40.62
N VAL A 616 9.04 2.43 41.10
CA VAL A 616 8.55 2.71 42.45
C VAL A 616 8.17 1.40 43.12
N ASP A 617 8.75 1.09 44.28
CA ASP A 617 8.47 -0.12 45.07
C ASP A 617 8.27 0.28 46.53
N GLY A 618 7.02 0.26 47.01
CA GLY A 618 6.66 0.79 48.33
C GLY A 618 7.24 -0.02 49.50
N ALA A 619 7.56 -1.30 49.25
CA ALA A 619 8.09 -2.23 50.24
C ALA A 619 9.61 -2.13 50.40
N THR A 620 10.36 -2.06 49.30
CA THR A 620 11.84 -2.07 49.32
C THR A 620 12.50 -0.74 48.93
N GLY A 621 11.78 0.15 48.25
CA GLY A 621 12.32 1.40 47.69
C GLY A 621 12.71 2.46 48.72
N ARG A 622 13.47 3.47 48.27
CA ARG A 622 13.88 4.65 49.05
C ARG A 622 13.87 5.89 48.17
N ASP A 623 13.38 7.01 48.68
CA ASP A 623 13.22 8.24 47.87
C ASP A 623 14.53 9.01 47.60
N TRP A 624 15.65 8.53 48.15
CA TRP A 624 17.02 8.96 47.80
C TRP A 624 17.70 8.04 46.77
N ASN A 625 17.03 7.02 46.25
CA ASN A 625 17.54 6.21 45.14
C ASN A 625 17.39 6.97 43.81
N ASN A 626 17.96 6.41 42.73
CA ASN A 626 17.85 7.01 41.38
C ASN A 626 16.61 6.54 40.58
N GLY A 627 15.89 5.52 41.04
CA GLY A 627 14.72 4.94 40.37
C GLY A 627 15.00 4.09 39.13
N LEU A 628 16.21 4.11 38.56
CA LEU A 628 16.51 3.53 37.22
C LEU A 628 16.56 1.99 37.17
N SER A 629 16.11 1.30 38.23
CA SER A 629 15.91 -0.15 38.29
C SER A 629 15.02 -0.49 39.49
N ARG A 630 14.38 -1.67 39.53
CA ARG A 630 13.62 -2.10 40.72
C ARG A 630 14.48 -2.14 42.00
N THR A 631 15.72 -2.60 41.91
CA THR A 631 16.67 -2.68 43.05
C THR A 631 16.98 -1.30 43.65
N TYR A 632 16.95 -0.25 42.83
CA TYR A 632 17.11 1.14 43.24
C TYR A 632 15.84 1.96 43.00
N ALA A 633 14.66 1.36 43.22
CA ALA A 633 13.38 2.03 43.07
C ALA A 633 13.19 3.17 44.09
N PHE A 634 12.44 4.20 43.70
CA PHE A 634 11.81 5.13 44.63
C PHE A 634 10.83 4.38 45.54
N ARG A 635 10.51 4.93 46.71
CA ARG A 635 9.48 4.40 47.60
C ARG A 635 8.10 4.98 47.30
N THR A 636 8.05 6.29 47.01
CA THR A 636 6.81 7.02 46.71
C THR A 636 6.67 7.33 45.22
N ILE A 637 5.42 7.37 44.75
CA ILE A 637 5.12 7.70 43.35
C ILE A 637 5.53 9.15 43.05
N GLN A 638 5.28 10.07 43.99
CA GLN A 638 5.64 11.47 43.81
C GLN A 638 7.15 11.69 43.69
N ALA A 639 8.00 10.92 44.36
CA ALA A 639 9.45 11.03 44.19
C ALA A 639 9.90 10.69 42.76
N ALA A 640 9.34 9.61 42.17
CA ALA A 640 9.60 9.27 40.78
C ALA A 640 9.02 10.31 39.80
N VAL A 641 7.79 10.78 40.02
CA VAL A 641 7.17 11.85 39.22
C VAL A 641 7.96 13.15 39.31
N ASN A 642 8.58 13.46 40.46
CA ASN A 642 9.46 14.61 40.63
C ASN A 642 10.76 14.46 39.83
N ALA A 643 11.37 13.27 39.80
CA ALA A 643 12.58 12.97 39.03
C ALA A 643 12.35 12.93 37.50
N ALA A 644 11.17 12.47 37.07
CA ALA A 644 10.80 12.30 35.67
C ALA A 644 10.77 13.60 34.84
N ARG A 645 10.96 13.47 33.53
CA ARG A 645 10.85 14.51 32.49
C ARG A 645 9.78 14.10 31.48
N ASN A 646 9.34 15.02 30.63
CA ASN A 646 8.35 14.72 29.59
C ASN A 646 8.81 13.55 28.70
N GLY A 647 7.97 12.53 28.57
CA GLY A 647 8.19 11.26 27.86
C GLY A 647 8.69 10.11 28.74
N ASP A 648 9.22 10.39 29.94
CA ASP A 648 9.63 9.33 30.87
C ASP A 648 8.42 8.51 31.39
N THR A 649 8.70 7.28 31.81
CA THR A 649 7.70 6.36 32.39
C THR A 649 8.01 6.06 33.85
N VAL A 650 6.98 6.07 34.71
CA VAL A 650 7.02 5.65 36.10
C VAL A 650 6.26 4.32 36.23
N LEU A 651 7.01 3.24 36.50
CA LEU A 651 6.49 1.89 36.72
C LEU A 651 6.36 1.60 38.22
N VAL A 652 5.12 1.51 38.70
CA VAL A 652 4.79 1.26 40.11
C VAL A 652 4.54 -0.23 40.35
N TRP A 653 5.42 -0.87 41.12
CA TRP A 653 5.32 -2.30 41.41
C TRP A 653 4.11 -2.65 42.30
N PRO A 654 3.63 -3.90 42.29
CA PRO A 654 2.46 -4.31 43.07
C PRO A 654 2.64 -4.03 44.57
N GLY A 655 1.59 -3.51 45.21
CA GLY A 655 1.59 -3.15 46.62
C GLY A 655 0.52 -2.10 46.96
N VAL A 656 0.36 -1.82 48.25
CA VAL A 656 -0.57 -0.79 48.75
C VAL A 656 0.19 0.50 49.05
N TYR A 657 -0.20 1.58 48.37
CA TYR A 657 0.39 2.91 48.46
C TYR A 657 -0.59 3.86 49.16
N THR A 658 -0.52 3.90 50.49
CA THR A 658 -1.29 4.85 51.30
C THR A 658 -0.65 6.24 51.23
N LEU A 659 -1.37 7.20 50.66
CA LEU A 659 -0.93 8.61 50.59
C LEU A 659 -1.39 9.35 51.84
N SER A 660 -0.52 10.20 52.41
CA SER A 660 -0.92 11.09 53.50
C SER A 660 -1.63 12.35 52.97
N PRO A 661 -2.26 13.18 53.83
CA PRO A 661 -3.12 14.30 53.42
C PRO A 661 -2.43 15.47 52.68
N ALA A 662 -1.14 15.35 52.36
CA ALA A 662 -0.35 16.33 51.62
C ALA A 662 0.46 15.69 50.48
N GLU A 663 0.17 14.43 50.12
CA GLU A 663 0.95 13.62 49.18
C GLU A 663 0.10 13.10 47.99
N GLU A 664 -0.87 13.90 47.53
CA GLU A 664 -1.58 13.62 46.27
C GLU A 664 -0.58 13.53 45.11
N VAL A 665 -0.75 12.56 44.19
CA VAL A 665 0.16 12.41 43.06
C VAL A 665 -0.12 13.49 42.01
N THR A 666 0.76 14.49 41.96
CA THR A 666 0.68 15.62 41.04
C THR A 666 1.67 15.47 39.90
N PHE A 667 1.18 15.58 38.66
CA PHE A 667 2.02 15.44 37.46
C PHE A 667 2.94 16.64 37.22
N ASN A 668 2.76 17.76 37.94
CA ASN A 668 3.62 18.96 37.85
C ASN A 668 3.77 19.49 36.42
N ARG A 669 2.68 19.47 35.63
CA ARG A 669 2.62 19.84 34.21
C ARG A 669 3.48 18.97 33.28
N LYS A 670 3.82 17.76 33.72
CA LYS A 670 4.65 16.82 32.94
C LYS A 670 3.80 15.88 32.11
N ALA A 671 4.20 15.70 30.85
CA ALA A 671 3.68 14.70 29.94
C ALA A 671 4.43 13.38 30.14
N ILE A 672 4.06 12.60 31.15
CA ILE A 672 4.67 11.31 31.51
C ILE A 672 3.63 10.19 31.57
N THR A 673 4.07 8.94 31.50
CA THR A 673 3.21 7.78 31.82
C THR A 673 3.49 7.32 33.25
N VAL A 674 2.47 7.29 34.10
CA VAL A 674 2.51 6.63 35.41
C VAL A 674 1.60 5.42 35.33
N GLN A 675 2.15 4.22 35.49
CA GLN A 675 1.37 2.98 35.38
C GLN A 675 1.89 1.89 36.32
N SER A 676 1.06 0.89 36.61
CA SER A 676 1.56 -0.28 37.34
C SER A 676 2.55 -1.11 36.49
N ALA A 677 3.52 -1.73 37.16
CA ALA A 677 4.63 -2.45 36.54
C ALA A 677 4.32 -3.93 36.26
N ALA A 678 3.31 -4.49 36.92
CA ALA A 678 2.94 -5.89 36.85
C ALA A 678 1.46 -6.06 37.24
N ASP A 679 1.17 -6.81 38.30
CA ASP A 679 -0.14 -6.88 38.94
C ASP A 679 -0.53 -5.52 39.56
N ALA A 680 -1.82 -5.23 39.68
CA ALA A 680 -2.31 -3.87 39.91
C ALA A 680 -1.89 -3.28 41.26
N ALA A 681 -1.11 -2.19 41.23
CA ALA A 681 -0.82 -1.40 42.42
C ALA A 681 -2.09 -0.70 42.95
N VAL A 682 -2.25 -0.70 44.28
CA VAL A 682 -3.45 -0.18 44.97
C VAL A 682 -3.12 1.15 45.65
N ILE A 683 -3.81 2.22 45.27
CA ILE A 683 -3.60 3.57 45.81
C ILE A 683 -4.71 3.93 46.80
N VAL A 684 -4.35 4.48 47.96
CA VAL A 684 -5.30 4.81 49.05
C VAL A 684 -5.05 6.22 49.59
N ALA A 685 -5.85 7.20 49.16
CA ALA A 685 -5.67 8.62 49.50
C ALA A 685 -6.56 9.08 50.66
N THR A 686 -6.28 8.60 51.87
CA THR A 686 -7.19 8.62 53.05
C THR A 686 -7.86 9.95 53.45
N LYS A 687 -7.42 11.11 52.94
CA LYS A 687 -8.05 12.43 53.20
C LYS A 687 -8.06 13.40 52.01
N GLY A 688 -7.81 12.94 50.78
CA GLY A 688 -7.68 13.78 49.58
C GLY A 688 -7.93 12.99 48.30
N TYR A 689 -7.32 13.43 47.20
CA TYR A 689 -7.31 12.73 45.91
C TYR A 689 -6.06 11.85 45.75
N ALA A 690 -6.17 10.78 44.95
CA ALA A 690 -5.02 9.94 44.61
C ALA A 690 -4.14 10.58 43.53
N PHE A 691 -4.76 11.17 42.51
CA PHE A 691 -4.07 11.89 41.43
C PHE A 691 -4.74 13.25 41.16
N SER A 692 -3.93 14.30 40.99
CA SER A 692 -4.42 15.68 40.83
C SER A 692 -3.69 16.43 39.71
N PHE A 693 -4.47 17.01 38.78
CA PHE A 693 -4.01 17.70 37.57
C PHE A 693 -4.43 19.18 37.60
N TRP A 694 -3.47 20.09 37.36
CA TRP A 694 -3.59 21.52 37.70
C TRP A 694 -3.16 22.47 36.55
N GLY A 695 -3.40 22.02 35.31
CA GLY A 695 -3.37 22.84 34.10
C GLY A 695 -2.08 22.70 33.29
N ALA A 696 -2.26 22.55 31.97
CA ALA A 696 -1.25 22.24 30.94
C ALA A 696 -0.76 20.77 30.90
N GLU A 697 -1.26 19.87 31.76
CA GLU A 697 -1.22 18.43 31.47
C GLU A 697 -2.12 18.09 30.25
N SER A 698 -1.54 17.42 29.25
CA SER A 698 -2.23 16.97 28.02
C SER A 698 -2.40 15.44 28.00
N SER A 699 -2.97 14.87 26.93
CA SER A 699 -3.19 13.41 26.79
C SER A 699 -1.91 12.56 26.75
N ARG A 700 -0.73 13.19 26.78
CA ARG A 700 0.56 12.53 27.06
C ARG A 700 0.88 12.42 28.56
N SER A 701 -0.03 12.85 29.43
CA SER A 701 0.01 12.69 30.89
C SER A 701 -0.94 11.55 31.23
N VAL A 702 -0.39 10.35 31.39
CA VAL A 702 -1.16 9.09 31.39
C VAL A 702 -1.15 8.46 32.79
N VAL A 703 -2.32 8.05 33.29
CA VAL A 703 -2.46 7.17 34.46
C VAL A 703 -3.08 5.86 33.99
N ALA A 704 -2.42 4.72 34.27
CA ALA A 704 -2.90 3.41 33.82
C ALA A 704 -2.70 2.26 34.81
N ASN A 705 -3.63 1.29 34.76
CA ASN A 705 -3.50 -0.02 35.44
C ASN A 705 -3.35 0.04 36.97
N PHE A 706 -4.08 0.96 37.62
CA PHE A 706 -4.17 1.07 39.08
C PHE A 706 -5.55 0.69 39.61
N VAL A 707 -5.58 0.16 40.84
CA VAL A 707 -6.75 0.23 41.71
C VAL A 707 -6.63 1.50 42.57
N ILE A 708 -7.72 2.26 42.71
CA ILE A 708 -7.79 3.44 43.57
C ILE A 708 -8.99 3.28 44.51
N THR A 709 -8.76 3.23 45.82
CA THR A 709 -9.78 2.89 46.82
C THR A 709 -9.59 3.59 48.15
N GLY A 710 -10.69 3.86 48.86
CA GLY A 710 -10.66 4.50 50.19
C GLY A 710 -10.18 5.96 50.19
N SER A 711 -10.28 6.65 49.05
CA SER A 711 -9.84 8.05 48.93
C SER A 711 -10.87 9.02 49.51
N GLY A 712 -10.40 9.96 50.34
CA GLY A 712 -11.23 10.75 51.25
C GLY A 712 -11.85 12.03 50.70
N GLN A 713 -11.63 12.34 49.41
CA GLN A 713 -12.35 13.40 48.66
C GLN A 713 -12.74 12.93 47.26
N GLY A 714 -11.88 12.14 46.62
CA GLY A 714 -12.19 11.43 45.39
C GLY A 714 -10.98 10.63 44.90
N ALA A 715 -11.11 9.90 43.80
CA ALA A 715 -9.97 9.20 43.23
C ALA A 715 -9.08 10.15 42.41
N ILE A 716 -9.67 10.92 41.48
CA ILE A 716 -8.90 11.77 40.56
C ILE A 716 -9.56 13.15 40.41
N PHE A 717 -8.74 14.21 40.48
CA PHE A 717 -9.14 15.61 40.30
C PHE A 717 -8.44 16.24 39.10
N CYS A 718 -9.20 16.94 38.24
CA CYS A 718 -8.68 17.71 37.11
C CYS A 718 -9.26 19.13 37.10
N ASP A 719 -8.43 20.15 36.93
CA ASP A 719 -8.85 21.56 36.84
C ASP A 719 -8.04 22.32 35.76
N GLN A 720 -8.44 23.57 35.48
CA GLN A 720 -7.70 24.55 34.66
C GLN A 720 -7.31 24.06 33.26
N GLY A 721 -8.24 23.36 32.58
CA GLY A 721 -8.01 22.89 31.22
C GLY A 721 -7.03 21.72 31.09
N ALA A 722 -6.79 20.95 32.17
CA ALA A 722 -6.04 19.70 32.08
C ALA A 722 -6.83 18.62 31.31
N SER A 723 -6.14 17.89 30.43
CA SER A 723 -6.72 16.78 29.64
C SER A 723 -5.84 15.53 29.68
N PRO A 724 -5.61 14.92 30.85
CA PRO A 724 -4.86 13.67 30.97
C PRO A 724 -5.61 12.48 30.37
N THR A 725 -4.91 11.39 30.09
CA THR A 725 -5.52 10.10 29.69
C THR A 725 -5.53 9.15 30.88
N LEU A 726 -6.72 8.71 31.26
CA LEU A 726 -7.01 7.90 32.43
C LEU A 726 -7.59 6.55 31.95
N ARG A 727 -6.73 5.53 31.85
CA ARG A 727 -7.05 4.28 31.14
C ARG A 727 -6.87 3.03 31.98
N ASN A 728 -7.73 2.03 31.79
CA ASN A 728 -7.62 0.73 32.48
C ASN A 728 -7.50 0.89 34.02
N LEU A 729 -8.42 1.63 34.67
CA LEU A 729 -8.40 1.89 36.12
C LEU A 729 -9.59 1.23 36.84
N THR A 730 -9.39 0.72 38.05
CA THR A 730 -10.48 0.32 38.95
C THR A 730 -10.60 1.34 40.08
N ILE A 731 -11.60 2.22 40.00
CA ILE A 731 -11.87 3.31 40.93
C ILE A 731 -13.08 2.92 41.78
N VAL A 732 -12.82 2.47 43.00
CA VAL A 732 -13.83 1.78 43.82
C VAL A 732 -13.80 2.22 45.28
N ARG A 733 -14.95 2.41 45.92
CA ARG A 733 -15.06 2.77 47.36
C ARG A 733 -14.29 4.05 47.74
N ASN A 734 -14.35 5.08 46.90
CA ASN A 734 -13.85 6.43 47.19
C ASN A 734 -15.01 7.37 47.52
N ASP A 735 -14.75 8.54 48.12
CA ASP A 735 -15.82 9.52 48.35
C ASP A 735 -16.43 10.02 47.02
N HIS A 736 -15.59 10.16 45.99
CA HIS A 736 -15.97 10.43 44.60
C HIS A 736 -15.07 9.67 43.63
N GLY A 737 -15.52 9.42 42.40
CA GLY A 737 -14.70 8.86 41.33
C GLY A 737 -13.75 9.90 40.71
N ILE A 738 -14.09 10.40 39.52
CA ILE A 738 -13.30 11.38 38.77
C ILE A 738 -14.06 12.71 38.66
N ALA A 739 -13.44 13.82 39.07
CA ALA A 739 -14.06 15.14 39.01
C ALA A 739 -13.22 16.12 38.17
N ALA A 740 -13.87 16.77 37.20
CA ALA A 740 -13.28 17.76 36.30
C ALA A 740 -13.93 19.15 36.48
N TYR A 741 -13.09 20.18 36.55
CA TYR A 741 -13.44 21.59 36.75
C TYR A 741 -12.65 22.49 35.79
N GLY A 742 -12.98 23.79 35.76
CA GLY A 742 -12.16 24.80 35.05
C GLY A 742 -11.95 24.57 33.55
N GLY A 743 -12.82 23.81 32.89
CA GLY A 743 -12.68 23.43 31.48
C GLY A 743 -11.72 22.26 31.21
N ALA A 744 -11.34 21.50 32.25
CA ALA A 744 -10.62 20.23 32.09
C ALA A 744 -11.49 19.18 31.36
N ASP A 745 -10.85 18.38 30.49
CA ASP A 745 -11.50 17.35 29.67
C ASP A 745 -10.60 16.11 29.58
N PRO A 746 -10.60 15.24 30.61
CA PRO A 746 -9.78 14.03 30.65
C PRO A 746 -10.36 12.91 29.77
N ASP A 747 -9.51 12.20 29.03
CA ASP A 747 -9.91 11.00 28.28
C ASP A 747 -9.99 9.79 29.23
N ILE A 748 -11.20 9.33 29.53
CA ILE A 748 -11.45 8.23 30.47
C ILE A 748 -11.93 6.99 29.70
N VAL A 749 -11.12 5.94 29.68
CA VAL A 749 -11.34 4.76 28.81
C VAL A 749 -11.00 3.44 29.51
N ASN A 750 -11.79 2.38 29.27
CA ASN A 750 -11.59 1.05 29.89
C ASN A 750 -11.61 1.06 31.43
N CYS A 751 -12.24 2.04 32.08
CA CYS A 751 -12.25 2.15 33.53
C CYS A 751 -13.46 1.45 34.14
N ILE A 752 -13.34 1.05 35.41
CA ILE A 752 -14.46 0.61 36.25
C ILE A 752 -14.60 1.61 37.40
N LEU A 753 -15.77 2.23 37.52
CA LEU A 753 -16.14 3.16 38.58
C LEU A 753 -17.35 2.57 39.33
N TRP A 754 -17.14 2.23 40.61
CA TRP A 754 -18.09 1.44 41.39
C TRP A 754 -18.04 1.76 42.90
N GLU A 755 -19.18 1.73 43.60
CA GLU A 755 -19.28 1.98 45.05
C GLU A 755 -18.67 3.32 45.53
N ASN A 756 -18.54 4.33 44.64
CA ASN A 756 -18.08 5.67 45.01
C ASN A 756 -19.25 6.50 45.57
N SER A 757 -19.13 7.04 46.79
CA SER A 757 -20.30 7.40 47.61
C SER A 757 -21.05 8.66 47.20
N THR A 758 -20.40 9.65 46.59
CA THR A 758 -21.04 10.91 46.15
C THR A 758 -21.21 11.04 44.64
N GLY A 759 -20.58 10.16 43.85
CA GLY A 759 -20.60 10.20 42.39
C GLY A 759 -19.43 9.43 41.76
N ASP A 760 -19.64 8.89 40.56
CA ASP A 760 -18.55 8.29 39.77
C ASP A 760 -17.84 9.31 38.88
N LEU A 761 -18.60 10.23 38.25
CA LEU A 761 -18.08 11.23 37.32
C LEU A 761 -18.72 12.60 37.58
N PHE A 762 -17.90 13.65 37.65
CA PHE A 762 -18.34 15.03 37.62
C PHE A 762 -17.59 15.82 36.53
N GLY A 763 -18.29 16.63 35.76
CA GLY A 763 -17.72 17.53 34.74
C GLY A 763 -17.11 16.88 33.49
N CYS A 764 -16.81 15.58 33.53
CA CYS A 764 -16.15 14.79 32.49
C CYS A 764 -17.04 13.65 31.95
N LYS A 765 -16.51 12.87 31.00
CA LYS A 765 -17.18 11.70 30.42
C LYS A 765 -16.22 10.52 30.28
N ALA A 766 -16.76 9.31 30.35
CA ALA A 766 -16.04 8.08 30.03
C ALA A 766 -16.56 7.44 28.74
N ARG A 767 -15.70 6.63 28.11
CA ARG A 767 -15.99 5.75 26.97
C ARG A 767 -15.53 4.33 27.30
N TYR A 768 -16.20 3.32 26.74
CA TYR A 768 -15.90 1.90 26.95
C TYR A 768 -15.58 1.52 28.41
N SER A 769 -16.33 2.10 29.35
CA SER A 769 -16.09 1.98 30.80
C SER A 769 -17.33 1.48 31.53
N CYS A 770 -17.14 0.82 32.67
CA CYS A 770 -18.22 0.41 33.57
C CYS A 770 -18.43 1.48 34.63
N VAL A 771 -19.62 2.07 34.70
CA VAL A 771 -19.92 3.22 35.58
C VAL A 771 -21.23 2.97 36.32
N GLN A 772 -21.19 2.83 37.65
CA GLN A 772 -22.35 2.44 38.46
C GLN A 772 -23.50 3.44 38.34
N GLN A 773 -23.21 4.74 38.37
CA GLN A 773 -24.21 5.80 38.28
C GLN A 773 -24.54 6.20 36.82
N GLY A 774 -23.82 5.61 35.86
CA GLY A 774 -23.97 5.83 34.42
C GLY A 774 -23.38 7.16 33.92
N THR A 775 -23.08 7.24 32.62
CA THR A 775 -22.45 8.41 31.98
C THR A 775 -23.44 9.32 31.23
N GLY A 776 -24.71 8.93 31.14
CA GLY A 776 -25.73 9.56 30.28
C GLY A 776 -25.56 9.26 28.77
N ASP A 777 -24.34 9.02 28.30
CA ASP A 777 -24.04 8.69 26.90
C ASP A 777 -24.08 7.19 26.63
N LYS A 778 -25.20 6.75 26.02
CA LYS A 778 -25.45 5.35 25.66
C LYS A 778 -24.70 4.88 24.41
N ASN A 779 -24.09 5.79 23.65
CA ASN A 779 -23.40 5.47 22.40
C ASN A 779 -21.89 5.32 22.59
N ALA A 780 -21.32 5.88 23.67
CA ALA A 780 -19.90 5.81 24.01
C ALA A 780 -19.41 4.42 24.54
N GLY A 781 -20.14 3.33 24.26
CA GLY A 781 -19.74 1.95 24.59
C GLY A 781 -19.69 1.61 26.09
N ASN A 782 -20.17 2.48 26.97
CA ASN A 782 -20.18 2.28 28.42
C ASN A 782 -21.20 1.24 28.87
N ILE A 783 -20.93 0.60 30.00
CA ILE A 783 -21.84 -0.32 30.69
C ILE A 783 -22.13 0.16 32.12
N SER A 784 -23.22 -0.33 32.71
CA SER A 784 -23.66 0.04 34.07
C SER A 784 -24.32 -1.18 34.70
N VAL A 785 -23.47 -2.14 35.07
CA VAL A 785 -23.80 -3.49 35.55
C VAL A 785 -22.73 -3.92 36.54
N ASP A 786 -23.06 -4.83 37.46
CA ASP A 786 -22.12 -5.33 38.47
C ASP A 786 -20.83 -5.88 37.79
N PRO A 787 -19.63 -5.34 38.11
CA PRO A 787 -18.37 -5.83 37.54
C PRO A 787 -17.99 -7.23 38.04
N LEU A 788 -18.69 -7.79 39.04
CA LEU A 788 -18.45 -9.12 39.62
C LEU A 788 -16.98 -9.30 40.03
N PHE A 789 -16.48 -8.41 40.89
CA PHE A 789 -15.16 -8.55 41.49
C PHE A 789 -15.04 -9.84 42.32
N ALA A 790 -13.83 -10.39 42.43
CA ALA A 790 -13.50 -11.65 43.09
C ALA A 790 -13.82 -11.65 44.58
N ASP A 791 -13.19 -10.77 45.36
CA ASP A 791 -13.48 -10.53 46.77
C ASP A 791 -13.18 -9.05 47.09
N LEU A 792 -14.20 -8.21 46.92
CA LEU A 792 -14.05 -6.77 47.06
C LEU A 792 -13.79 -6.32 48.50
N ASP A 793 -14.15 -7.13 49.49
CA ASP A 793 -14.00 -6.81 50.91
C ASP A 793 -12.60 -7.16 51.43
N ASN A 794 -11.98 -8.21 50.89
CA ASN A 794 -10.59 -8.57 51.18
C ASN A 794 -9.57 -7.97 50.19
N GLY A 795 -10.03 -7.24 49.17
CA GLY A 795 -9.17 -6.48 48.24
C GLY A 795 -8.72 -7.24 46.99
N ASP A 796 -9.39 -8.33 46.63
CA ASP A 796 -9.21 -9.00 45.34
C ASP A 796 -10.16 -8.39 44.29
N PHE A 797 -9.62 -7.39 43.57
CA PHE A 797 -10.35 -6.64 42.54
C PHE A 797 -10.34 -7.33 41.16
N HIS A 798 -9.85 -8.57 41.03
CA HIS A 798 -9.93 -9.30 39.76
C HIS A 798 -11.38 -9.56 39.36
N LEU A 799 -11.65 -9.66 38.06
CA LEU A 799 -12.98 -9.92 37.52
C LEU A 799 -13.27 -11.43 37.59
N LYS A 800 -14.43 -11.83 38.12
CA LYS A 800 -14.80 -13.26 38.18
C LYS A 800 -14.92 -13.86 36.78
N SER A 801 -14.32 -15.03 36.57
CA SER A 801 -14.32 -15.72 35.28
C SER A 801 -14.43 -17.24 35.39
N ARG A 802 -15.36 -17.80 34.60
CA ARG A 802 -15.52 -19.25 34.36
C ARG A 802 -14.33 -19.89 33.62
N TYR A 803 -13.45 -19.09 33.02
CA TYR A 803 -12.29 -19.56 32.26
C TYR A 803 -10.98 -19.40 33.04
N GLY A 804 -10.96 -18.54 34.05
CA GLY A 804 -9.84 -18.34 34.97
C GLY A 804 -9.59 -16.87 35.26
N ARG A 805 -9.35 -16.54 36.53
CA ARG A 805 -8.77 -15.26 36.97
C ARG A 805 -7.50 -15.53 37.77
N TYR A 806 -6.59 -14.58 37.78
CA TYR A 806 -5.36 -14.66 38.57
C TYR A 806 -5.66 -14.51 40.08
N VAL A 807 -4.81 -15.13 40.91
CA VAL A 807 -4.80 -14.99 42.37
C VAL A 807 -3.37 -14.71 42.84
N ALA A 808 -3.09 -13.43 43.12
CA ALA A 808 -1.74 -12.95 43.43
C ALA A 808 -1.13 -13.52 44.72
N GLU A 809 -1.94 -13.99 45.66
CA GLU A 809 -1.47 -14.64 46.90
C GLU A 809 -0.79 -16.00 46.60
N TRP A 810 -1.22 -16.70 45.54
CA TRP A 810 -0.83 -18.09 45.26
C TRP A 810 -0.05 -18.26 43.94
N ASP A 811 0.02 -17.22 43.08
CA ASP A 811 0.52 -17.29 41.68
C ASP A 811 -0.23 -18.34 40.82
N GLU A 812 -1.52 -18.52 41.11
CA GLU A 812 -2.39 -19.50 40.46
C GLU A 812 -3.56 -18.85 39.71
N TRP A 813 -4.24 -19.66 38.87
CA TRP A 813 -5.43 -19.26 38.12
C TRP A 813 -6.65 -20.08 38.58
N VAL A 814 -7.67 -19.39 39.07
CA VAL A 814 -8.88 -19.98 39.68
C VAL A 814 -10.10 -19.68 38.81
N THR A 815 -11.00 -20.66 38.63
CA THR A 815 -12.25 -20.49 37.88
C THR A 815 -13.44 -20.23 38.80
N ASP A 816 -14.19 -19.17 38.55
CA ASP A 816 -15.44 -18.84 39.25
C ASP A 816 -16.68 -19.46 38.56
N SER A 817 -17.83 -19.44 39.22
CA SER A 817 -19.11 -19.91 38.65
C SER A 817 -19.77 -18.92 37.67
N VAL A 818 -19.27 -17.68 37.62
CA VAL A 818 -19.83 -16.56 36.83
C VAL A 818 -18.76 -15.92 35.95
N LEU A 819 -19.19 -15.17 34.93
CA LEU A 819 -18.32 -14.40 34.05
C LEU A 819 -18.71 -12.92 34.19
N SER A 820 -17.74 -12.06 34.52
CA SER A 820 -17.93 -10.62 34.61
C SER A 820 -18.36 -10.01 33.28
N PRO A 821 -19.31 -9.04 33.27
CA PRO A 821 -19.65 -8.26 32.07
C PRO A 821 -18.58 -7.22 31.70
N CYS A 822 -17.53 -7.04 32.52
CA CYS A 822 -16.38 -6.19 32.22
C CYS A 822 -15.25 -6.92 31.44
N ILE A 823 -15.39 -8.24 31.25
CA ILE A 823 -14.48 -9.06 30.44
C ILE A 823 -14.87 -8.95 28.95
N ASP A 824 -13.88 -8.92 28.06
CA ASP A 824 -14.04 -8.67 26.60
C ASP A 824 -14.78 -7.35 26.25
N ALA A 825 -14.84 -6.39 27.18
CA ALA A 825 -15.83 -5.32 27.19
C ALA A 825 -15.30 -3.91 26.84
N GLY A 826 -13.99 -3.69 26.87
CA GLY A 826 -13.35 -2.38 26.67
C GLY A 826 -13.32 -1.89 25.21
N ASP A 827 -12.47 -0.91 24.94
CA ASP A 827 -12.32 -0.27 23.64
C ASP A 827 -11.88 -1.28 22.56
N PRO A 828 -12.65 -1.47 21.46
CA PRO A 828 -12.29 -2.38 20.38
C PRO A 828 -11.04 -1.95 19.60
N ASP A 829 -10.66 -0.67 19.65
CA ASP A 829 -9.46 -0.16 19.00
C ASP A 829 -8.20 -0.34 19.89
N HIS A 830 -8.36 -0.69 21.17
CA HIS A 830 -7.27 -1.01 22.09
C HIS A 830 -6.89 -2.50 22.06
N SER A 831 -5.59 -2.79 21.92
CA SER A 831 -5.11 -4.15 21.69
C SER A 831 -5.06 -5.02 22.96
N PRO A 832 -5.70 -6.21 23.00
CA PRO A 832 -5.65 -7.16 24.12
C PRO A 832 -4.38 -8.02 24.14
N ARG A 833 -3.37 -7.73 23.30
CA ARG A 833 -2.19 -8.60 23.08
C ARG A 833 -1.33 -8.89 24.31
N ALA A 834 -1.44 -8.08 25.37
CA ALA A 834 -0.75 -8.30 26.64
C ALA A 834 -1.56 -9.17 27.63
N GLU A 835 -2.86 -9.40 27.36
CA GLU A 835 -3.72 -10.30 28.12
C GLU A 835 -3.46 -11.76 27.69
N ARG A 836 -3.54 -12.70 28.64
CA ARG A 836 -3.35 -14.12 28.35
C ARG A 836 -4.52 -14.67 27.54
N THR A 837 -4.26 -15.56 26.58
CA THR A 837 -5.32 -16.23 25.84
C THR A 837 -5.97 -17.37 26.66
N PRO A 838 -7.29 -17.58 26.56
CA PRO A 838 -8.24 -16.85 25.70
C PRO A 838 -8.67 -15.49 26.31
N ASN A 839 -8.81 -14.49 25.45
CA ASN A 839 -9.07 -13.07 25.77
C ASN A 839 -10.04 -12.40 24.74
N GLY A 840 -10.95 -13.19 24.15
CA GLY A 840 -12.04 -12.72 23.29
C GLY A 840 -11.67 -11.91 22.03
N ASN A 841 -10.38 -11.68 21.76
CA ASN A 841 -9.86 -10.61 20.90
C ASN A 841 -10.35 -9.19 21.29
N ARG A 842 -10.66 -8.91 22.56
CA ARG A 842 -11.04 -7.57 23.03
C ARG A 842 -10.62 -7.32 24.48
N ILE A 843 -10.09 -6.13 24.76
CA ILE A 843 -9.49 -5.80 26.05
C ILE A 843 -10.51 -5.79 27.20
N ASN A 844 -10.11 -6.24 28.39
CA ASN A 844 -10.92 -6.13 29.60
C ASN A 844 -10.99 -4.69 30.12
N MET A 845 -12.07 -4.35 30.84
CA MET A 845 -12.13 -3.10 31.63
C MET A 845 -11.44 -3.27 33.00
N GLY A 846 -11.01 -2.15 33.59
CA GLY A 846 -10.46 -2.09 34.95
C GLY A 846 -8.94 -2.19 35.03
N ALA A 847 -8.42 -2.19 36.27
CA ALA A 847 -6.99 -2.14 36.59
C ALA A 847 -6.12 -3.20 35.89
N TYR A 848 -6.68 -4.38 35.61
CA TYR A 848 -5.98 -5.52 35.01
C TYR A 848 -6.08 -5.55 33.47
N GLY A 849 -6.92 -4.69 32.87
CA GLY A 849 -7.13 -4.63 31.42
C GLY A 849 -5.83 -4.34 30.66
N GLY A 850 -5.55 -5.13 29.63
CA GLY A 850 -4.31 -5.03 28.86
C GLY A 850 -3.06 -5.51 29.62
N THR A 851 -3.19 -6.42 30.59
CA THR A 851 -2.06 -6.97 31.35
C THR A 851 -2.04 -8.51 31.38
N PRO A 852 -0.89 -9.16 31.67
CA PRO A 852 -0.80 -10.61 31.82
C PRO A 852 -1.58 -11.22 32.99
N TYR A 853 -2.27 -10.39 33.78
CA TYR A 853 -3.08 -10.75 34.95
C TYR A 853 -4.59 -10.52 34.70
N ALA A 854 -4.95 -10.00 33.51
CA ALA A 854 -6.33 -9.90 33.04
C ALA A 854 -7.05 -11.25 33.10
N SER A 855 -8.26 -11.26 33.67
CA SER A 855 -9.10 -12.46 33.76
C SER A 855 -9.44 -13.02 32.38
N LEU A 856 -9.26 -14.33 32.19
CA LEU A 856 -9.47 -15.02 30.92
C LEU A 856 -10.94 -14.99 30.50
N SER A 857 -11.17 -15.16 29.20
CA SER A 857 -12.50 -15.29 28.61
C SER A 857 -12.60 -16.56 27.74
N GLY A 858 -13.62 -16.61 26.90
CA GLY A 858 -13.80 -17.72 25.96
C GLY A 858 -12.89 -17.57 24.74
N TRP A 859 -12.74 -18.65 23.96
CA TRP A 859 -12.33 -18.48 22.57
C TRP A 859 -13.39 -17.65 21.84
N PRO A 860 -12.99 -16.65 21.02
CA PRO A 860 -13.95 -15.88 20.24
C PRO A 860 -14.72 -16.80 19.28
N PRO A 861 -15.99 -16.48 18.96
CA PRO A 861 -16.74 -17.24 17.96
C PRO A 861 -16.06 -17.15 16.58
N PHE A 862 -15.98 -18.29 15.90
CA PHE A 862 -15.43 -18.45 14.54
C PHE A 862 -16.33 -17.84 13.46
#